data_AF-A0A4P9VFT3-F1
#
_entry.id   AF-A0A4P9VFT3-F1
#
_cell.length_a   1.000
_cell.length_b   1.000
_cell.length_c   1.000
_cell.angle_alpha   90.00
_cell.angle_beta   90.00
_cell.angle_gamma   90.00
#
_symmetry.space_group_name_H-M   'P 1'
#
loop_
_entity.id
_entity.type
_entity.pdbx_description
1 polymer ?
#
loop_
_entity_poly.entity_id
_entity_poly.type
_entity_poly.pdbx_seq_one_letter_code
_entity_poly.pdbx_strand_id
1 'polypeptide(L)'
;MKGKIYFSVLGVVSTLGLNTSAAGPKPYHFIQLGGQAQCLTAQSPVSNLSSVKVSPCKELPEQQWYQDALGRLHVKVAPNFCMEAGRNPTNNADVFMWRCHQGTHQQWQLIDQQLQNRKNSQMVLDASVSEPGKAITYTAHGGNNQRWQLLSTKPPVDFGQLQVRLDQANKLLKQVAIGVENNAYYPADVEEFSSLVEDVKQLTDNEASTQSTVDQATKAIEEAISLFSALKISHKKDLEALYRNVQQVEFTGNNISQLVAFDSQGFLVHAKDPQLGFGTIVAGRLGKGRVVVLGREINTYLKAMMDPMTQPNMQQFASNLLSWLTARHSQSYDTVLQSADQRLKVLVEWKNWRNQKFDETYQIDTKPITNISKQAAFFDPTKFPLAIVDPRIESPEAQAVLETYVKEGGSLLMGDQVWTWKANLKTVPGQQLLAKAGIAWNGGKYKTNLSHQIASKPNVDELINANIRQRLALLKAIETGSATSSITNETLSQLTSGLSRTFQYLPESIVDTLLTDKNTMLKYPLNNLNEKPYTQLLAYADSTRKNLTTNQHPAAGHEVMGIIPPNTFSIDKTLKFDFNQVQSDWVRTSRTAPYWLSTGLYAPAGESIVINVTSPSDQTLEDGKPSQIEVRVNGHTDNIATKKNIKKWARPPKVSFTKKLNIGRNIINAPYGGLIYLTTSHKQYRQAQASITIKNAVKAPYFKLGEHTNTQWNSEIKHYPAPWGEIHSGNMIVLLSKQQLQQIEDVEAYAKAWQQLTNNTYQLMGLSKHKAIPHKTPTLPNRFHSDLTISAGWMHAGYPIMAPLAAKLEKYSNVLGWGAFHELGHNYQQHDWMLPGTTEVTVNLFSLYQQEQFSQPSRLTVQKNYDKVLKMLNEGKGWKDIKGPFERLVFYHQFVLAYGWNFYTNLYSQTRNLYHQRGFAKAKSQLPADYLLIMGSQITKEDLRRYFEKWQINISDEAKQQVAQMKLPMPAIPLWLYGTQQYNVDPYTL
;
A
#
# COMPACT_ATOMS: atom_id res chain seq x y z
N MET A 1 -26.06 -21.36 -5.73
CA MET A 1 -26.21 -21.62 -4.28
C MET A 1 -27.46 -20.97 -3.69
N LYS A 2 -27.65 -19.64 -3.87
CA LYS A 2 -28.80 -18.85 -3.37
C LYS A 2 -30.21 -19.47 -3.47
N GLY A 3 -30.47 -20.39 -4.40
CA GLY A 3 -31.81 -20.99 -4.59
C GLY A 3 -32.03 -22.38 -4.00
N LYS A 4 -30.98 -23.15 -3.65
CA LYS A 4 -31.14 -24.56 -3.22
C LYS A 4 -30.92 -24.81 -1.73
N ILE A 5 -30.05 -24.02 -1.07
CA ILE A 5 -29.74 -24.18 0.36
C ILE A 5 -30.61 -23.24 1.22
N TYR A 6 -30.93 -22.04 0.72
CA TYR A 6 -31.73 -21.03 1.42
C TYR A 6 -33.22 -21.41 1.59
N PHE A 7 -33.76 -22.24 0.69
CA PHE A 7 -35.19 -22.59 0.69
C PHE A 7 -35.56 -23.73 1.66
N SER A 8 -34.61 -24.57 2.09
CA SER A 8 -34.89 -25.71 2.97
C SER A 8 -34.87 -25.34 4.45
N VAL A 9 -34.11 -24.31 4.86
CA VAL A 9 -33.89 -23.99 6.28
C VAL A 9 -34.83 -22.89 6.79
N LEU A 10 -35.09 -21.82 6.01
CA LEU A 10 -36.01 -20.76 6.40
C LEU A 10 -37.48 -21.21 6.48
N GLY A 11 -37.88 -22.22 5.71
CA GLY A 11 -39.22 -22.81 5.78
C GLY A 11 -39.53 -23.48 7.13
N VAL A 12 -38.50 -23.94 7.83
CA VAL A 12 -38.61 -24.59 9.14
C VAL A 12 -38.57 -23.57 10.28
N VAL A 13 -37.79 -22.48 10.13
CA VAL A 13 -37.61 -21.45 11.17
C VAL A 13 -38.78 -20.45 11.21
N SER A 14 -39.44 -20.19 10.08
CA SER A 14 -40.49 -19.16 9.95
C SER A 14 -41.89 -19.57 10.45
N THR A 15 -42.13 -20.85 10.76
CA THR A 15 -43.46 -21.36 11.15
C THR A 15 -43.76 -21.35 12.66
N LEU A 16 -42.83 -20.87 13.50
CA LEU A 16 -42.90 -21.00 14.96
C LEU A 16 -43.57 -19.82 15.71
N GLY A 17 -44.21 -18.88 15.01
CA GLY A 17 -44.81 -17.69 15.62
C GLY A 17 -46.34 -17.69 15.64
N LEU A 18 -46.97 -18.18 16.72
CA LEU A 18 -48.34 -17.77 17.08
C LEU A 18 -48.57 -17.65 18.60
N ASN A 19 -49.09 -16.47 18.95
CA ASN A 19 -49.54 -16.02 20.27
C ASN A 19 -50.64 -16.90 20.90
N THR A 20 -50.74 -16.93 22.24
CA THR A 20 -51.93 -16.45 22.99
C THR A 20 -51.72 -16.48 24.50
N SER A 21 -52.41 -15.56 25.16
CA SER A 21 -52.31 -15.12 26.55
C SER A 21 -53.09 -15.97 27.57
N ALA A 22 -52.64 -15.86 28.83
CA ALA A 22 -53.40 -15.81 30.09
C ALA A 22 -54.11 -17.07 30.62
N ALA A 23 -53.54 -17.62 31.70
CA ALA A 23 -54.16 -17.92 33.01
C ALA A 23 -53.09 -18.65 33.85
N GLY A 24 -53.08 -18.47 35.18
CA GLY A 24 -52.10 -19.15 36.06
C GLY A 24 -52.00 -20.66 35.78
N PRO A 25 -50.81 -21.27 35.95
CA PRO A 25 -50.49 -22.55 35.34
C PRO A 25 -51.31 -23.70 35.97
N LYS A 26 -52.22 -24.29 35.18
CA LYS A 26 -52.69 -25.66 35.43
C LYS A 26 -51.54 -26.62 35.13
N PRO A 27 -51.25 -27.63 35.97
CA PRO A 27 -50.18 -28.59 35.73
C PRO A 27 -50.61 -29.57 34.63
N TYR A 28 -50.37 -29.21 33.37
CA TYR A 28 -50.56 -30.12 32.24
C TYR A 28 -49.40 -31.11 32.16
N HIS A 29 -49.72 -32.37 31.88
CA HIS A 29 -48.80 -33.49 31.75
C HIS A 29 -48.95 -34.15 30.38
N PHE A 30 -47.88 -34.79 29.90
CA PHE A 30 -48.01 -35.78 28.83
C PHE A 30 -48.33 -37.13 29.45
N ILE A 31 -49.26 -37.89 28.85
CA ILE A 31 -49.57 -39.26 29.27
C ILE A 31 -48.86 -40.20 28.29
N GLN A 32 -47.67 -40.65 28.67
CA GLN A 32 -46.81 -41.50 27.82
C GLN A 32 -47.09 -42.98 28.07
N LEU A 33 -47.10 -43.78 27.00
CA LEU A 33 -47.16 -45.23 27.09
C LEU A 33 -45.79 -45.79 27.55
N GLY A 34 -45.79 -46.53 28.65
CA GLY A 34 -44.59 -47.01 29.34
C GLY A 34 -43.64 -47.80 28.44
N GLY A 35 -42.41 -47.30 28.30
CA GLY A 35 -41.36 -47.92 27.48
C GLY A 35 -41.40 -47.59 25.98
N GLN A 36 -42.30 -46.72 25.52
CA GLN A 36 -42.40 -46.30 24.12
C GLN A 36 -42.45 -44.77 23.98
N ALA A 37 -41.92 -44.22 22.89
CA ALA A 37 -41.99 -42.78 22.59
C ALA A 37 -43.37 -42.35 22.07
N GLN A 38 -44.45 -42.86 22.67
CA GLN A 38 -45.84 -42.62 22.27
C GLN A 38 -46.67 -42.01 23.40
N CYS A 39 -47.52 -41.04 23.06
CA CYS A 39 -48.32 -40.24 23.97
C CYS A 39 -49.80 -40.27 23.60
N LEU A 40 -50.64 -40.17 24.62
CA LEU A 40 -52.08 -40.02 24.47
C LEU A 40 -52.41 -38.68 23.81
N THR A 41 -53.20 -38.71 22.75
CA THR A 41 -53.49 -37.57 21.86
C THR A 41 -54.98 -37.44 21.63
N ALA A 42 -55.58 -36.30 21.96
CA ALA A 42 -56.96 -36.01 21.55
C ALA A 42 -57.00 -35.63 20.07
N GLN A 43 -57.99 -36.10 19.32
CA GLN A 43 -58.19 -35.64 17.96
C GLN A 43 -58.70 -34.19 17.94
N SER A 44 -57.92 -33.30 17.32
CA SER A 44 -58.28 -31.89 17.11
C SER A 44 -58.95 -31.69 15.73
N PRO A 45 -59.99 -30.83 15.59
CA PRO A 45 -60.62 -30.03 16.64
C PRO A 45 -61.43 -30.89 17.62
N VAL A 46 -61.42 -30.50 18.90
CA VAL A 46 -62.09 -31.24 19.97
C VAL A 46 -63.58 -30.88 20.04
N SER A 47 -64.43 -31.90 19.91
CA SER A 47 -65.87 -31.83 20.11
C SER A 47 -66.37 -33.11 20.78
N ASN A 48 -67.67 -33.20 21.06
CA ASN A 48 -68.24 -34.43 21.64
C ASN A 48 -68.01 -35.58 20.65
N LEU A 49 -67.52 -36.72 21.17
CA LEU A 49 -67.11 -37.92 20.41
C LEU A 49 -65.80 -37.80 19.62
N SER A 50 -65.02 -36.72 19.76
CA SER A 50 -63.66 -36.68 19.19
C SER A 50 -62.82 -37.82 19.79
N SER A 51 -62.17 -38.62 18.94
CA SER A 51 -61.42 -39.79 19.40
C SER A 51 -60.19 -39.43 20.23
N VAL A 52 -59.82 -40.33 21.14
CA VAL A 52 -58.51 -40.30 21.81
C VAL A 52 -57.64 -41.41 21.22
N LYS A 53 -56.40 -41.08 20.89
CA LYS A 53 -55.46 -41.93 20.15
C LYS A 53 -54.11 -42.01 20.85
N VAL A 54 -53.27 -42.95 20.39
CA VAL A 54 -51.88 -43.10 20.79
C VAL A 54 -51.00 -42.77 19.60
N SER A 55 -50.11 -41.79 19.72
CA SER A 55 -49.24 -41.35 18.62
C SER A 55 -47.86 -40.93 19.13
N PRO A 56 -46.83 -40.76 18.29
CA PRO A 56 -45.51 -40.32 18.76
C PRO A 56 -45.60 -39.07 19.63
N CYS A 57 -44.87 -39.06 20.75
CA CYS A 57 -44.87 -37.92 21.65
C CYS A 57 -44.34 -36.68 20.94
N LYS A 58 -45.15 -35.63 20.91
CA LYS A 58 -44.87 -34.33 20.31
C LYS A 58 -45.39 -33.23 21.24
N GLU A 59 -44.86 -32.03 21.11
CA GLU A 59 -45.33 -30.88 21.89
C GLU A 59 -46.60 -30.26 21.32
N LEU A 60 -47.67 -31.03 21.30
CA LEU A 60 -48.95 -30.59 20.79
C LEU A 60 -49.91 -30.30 21.95
N PRO A 61 -50.67 -29.19 21.95
CA PRO A 61 -51.69 -28.90 22.97
C PRO A 61 -52.73 -30.02 23.13
N GLU A 62 -52.95 -30.83 22.10
CA GLU A 62 -53.80 -32.02 22.12
C GLU A 62 -53.17 -33.27 22.80
N GLN A 63 -51.88 -33.23 23.16
CA GLN A 63 -51.19 -34.26 23.95
C GLN A 63 -50.93 -33.83 25.40
N GLN A 64 -51.37 -32.63 25.78
CA GLN A 64 -51.17 -32.06 27.10
C GLN A 64 -52.45 -32.17 27.93
N TRP A 65 -52.39 -32.92 29.02
CA TRP A 65 -53.53 -33.32 29.82
C TRP A 65 -53.43 -32.81 31.27
N TYR A 66 -54.48 -32.22 31.78
CA TYR A 66 -54.60 -31.80 33.18
C TYR A 66 -55.65 -32.66 33.88
N GLN A 67 -55.32 -33.21 35.04
CA GLN A 67 -56.29 -33.93 35.86
C GLN A 67 -56.85 -33.01 36.94
N ASP A 68 -58.18 -32.89 37.03
CA ASP A 68 -58.82 -32.09 38.07
C ASP A 68 -59.05 -32.87 39.38
N ALA A 69 -59.53 -32.16 40.41
CA ALA A 69 -59.79 -32.75 41.73
C ALA A 69 -60.87 -33.85 41.74
N LEU A 70 -61.67 -33.97 40.68
CA LEU A 70 -62.65 -35.05 40.50
C LEU A 70 -62.06 -36.26 39.77
N GLY A 71 -60.79 -36.20 39.35
CA GLY A 71 -60.13 -37.23 38.56
C GLY A 71 -60.38 -37.13 37.06
N ARG A 72 -60.97 -36.04 36.56
CA ARG A 72 -61.27 -35.89 35.13
C ARG A 72 -60.04 -35.40 34.37
N LEU A 73 -59.78 -35.99 33.20
CA LEU A 73 -58.64 -35.66 32.36
C LEU A 73 -59.05 -34.68 31.25
N HIS A 74 -58.55 -33.44 31.34
CA HIS A 74 -58.82 -32.34 30.42
C HIS A 74 -57.68 -32.15 29.44
N VAL A 75 -57.96 -31.99 28.15
CA VAL A 75 -56.93 -31.67 27.15
C VAL A 75 -56.71 -30.15 27.07
N LYS A 76 -55.46 -29.70 26.94
CA LYS A 76 -55.10 -28.28 26.96
C LYS A 76 -55.75 -27.48 25.84
N VAL A 77 -55.85 -28.05 24.64
CA VAL A 77 -56.49 -27.40 23.49
C VAL A 77 -58.00 -27.16 23.70
N ALA A 78 -58.65 -27.89 24.61
CA ALA A 78 -60.08 -27.76 24.89
C ALA A 78 -60.41 -28.12 26.36
N PRO A 79 -60.13 -27.22 27.33
CA PRO A 79 -60.22 -27.52 28.76
C PRO A 79 -61.64 -27.82 29.28
N ASN A 80 -62.68 -27.51 28.50
CA ASN A 80 -64.08 -27.82 28.83
C ASN A 80 -64.49 -29.25 28.41
N PHE A 81 -63.58 -30.00 27.81
CA PHE A 81 -63.78 -31.39 27.40
C PHE A 81 -62.90 -32.32 28.24
N CYS A 82 -63.49 -33.44 28.62
CA CYS A 82 -62.91 -34.46 29.48
C CYS A 82 -62.88 -35.79 28.73
N MET A 83 -61.86 -36.60 29.00
CA MET A 83 -61.76 -37.97 28.49
C MET A 83 -62.83 -38.87 29.13
N GLU A 84 -63.61 -39.57 28.32
CA GLU A 84 -64.75 -40.37 28.74
C GLU A 84 -64.65 -41.81 28.22
N ALA A 85 -65.06 -42.78 29.06
CA ALA A 85 -65.09 -44.21 28.73
C ALA A 85 -66.48 -44.74 28.30
N GLY A 86 -67.43 -43.84 28.01
CA GLY A 86 -68.85 -44.16 27.83
C GLY A 86 -69.58 -44.52 29.13
N ARG A 87 -70.93 -44.54 29.10
CA ARG A 87 -71.77 -44.71 30.31
C ARG A 87 -71.55 -46.03 31.04
N ASN A 88 -71.18 -47.09 30.30
CA ASN A 88 -70.94 -48.45 30.79
C ASN A 88 -69.64 -48.98 30.14
N PRO A 89 -68.46 -48.68 30.69
CA PRO A 89 -67.19 -49.14 30.12
C PRO A 89 -67.06 -50.66 30.15
N THR A 90 -66.75 -51.25 29.00
CA THR A 90 -66.54 -52.69 28.76
C THR A 90 -65.32 -52.89 27.85
N ASN A 91 -64.78 -54.10 27.75
CA ASN A 91 -63.67 -54.39 26.84
C ASN A 91 -63.94 -53.88 25.41
N ASN A 92 -62.94 -53.22 24.84
CA ASN A 92 -62.95 -52.62 23.50
C ASN A 92 -63.89 -51.41 23.32
N ALA A 93 -64.46 -50.86 24.40
CA ALA A 93 -65.21 -49.61 24.27
C ALA A 93 -64.26 -48.43 24.02
N ASP A 94 -64.62 -47.58 23.05
CA ASP A 94 -63.82 -46.42 22.67
C ASP A 94 -63.70 -45.40 23.80
N VAL A 95 -62.53 -44.78 23.88
CA VAL A 95 -62.29 -43.61 24.72
C VAL A 95 -62.32 -42.36 23.85
N PHE A 96 -63.13 -41.38 24.24
CA PHE A 96 -63.39 -40.18 23.45
C PHE A 96 -63.51 -38.93 24.33
N MET A 97 -63.52 -37.77 23.69
CA MET A 97 -63.70 -36.47 24.33
C MET A 97 -65.18 -36.13 24.45
N TRP A 98 -65.60 -35.62 25.60
CA TRP A 98 -66.97 -35.14 25.82
C TRP A 98 -66.97 -33.94 26.77
N ARG A 99 -68.01 -33.10 26.72
CA ARG A 99 -68.12 -31.97 27.67
C ARG A 99 -68.03 -32.46 29.11
N CYS A 100 -67.19 -31.80 29.91
CA CYS A 100 -66.96 -32.19 31.29
C CYS A 100 -68.24 -32.13 32.13
N HIS A 101 -68.56 -33.21 32.84
CA HIS A 101 -69.65 -33.29 33.82
C HIS A 101 -69.20 -34.06 35.08
N GLN A 102 -70.09 -34.30 36.04
CA GLN A 102 -69.74 -34.95 37.32
C GLN A 102 -69.89 -36.49 37.32
N GLY A 103 -70.02 -37.09 36.13
CA GLY A 103 -70.28 -38.53 36.00
C GLY A 103 -69.01 -39.34 36.27
N THR A 104 -69.13 -40.49 36.93
CA THR A 104 -67.98 -41.35 37.28
C THR A 104 -67.26 -41.95 36.07
N HIS A 105 -67.88 -41.98 34.89
CA HIS A 105 -67.30 -42.48 33.64
C HIS A 105 -66.33 -41.50 32.95
N GLN A 106 -66.25 -40.25 33.42
CA GLN A 106 -65.21 -39.29 33.02
C GLN A 106 -64.08 -39.17 34.05
N GLN A 107 -64.17 -39.91 35.15
CA GLN A 107 -63.22 -39.83 36.25
C GLN A 107 -62.26 -41.01 36.15
N TRP A 108 -60.97 -40.71 36.13
CA TRP A 108 -59.89 -41.67 35.97
C TRP A 108 -58.97 -41.60 37.18
N GLN A 109 -58.35 -42.72 37.53
CA GLN A 109 -57.39 -42.80 38.60
C GLN A 109 -56.16 -43.58 38.13
N LEU A 110 -54.98 -42.97 38.25
CA LEU A 110 -53.73 -43.65 37.95
C LEU A 110 -53.32 -44.50 39.16
N ILE A 111 -53.35 -45.82 39.02
CA ILE A 111 -52.94 -46.79 40.05
C ILE A 111 -52.00 -47.79 39.37
N ASP A 112 -50.79 -47.97 39.92
CA ASP A 112 -49.78 -48.90 39.39
C ASP A 112 -49.52 -48.75 37.87
N GLN A 113 -49.39 -47.50 37.42
CA GLN A 113 -49.25 -47.11 36.02
C GLN A 113 -50.45 -47.43 35.12
N GLN A 114 -51.61 -47.81 35.67
CA GLN A 114 -52.82 -48.05 34.88
C GLN A 114 -53.84 -46.95 35.16
N LEU A 115 -54.43 -46.37 34.12
CA LEU A 115 -55.51 -45.38 34.24
C LEU A 115 -56.85 -46.11 34.37
N GLN A 116 -57.29 -46.34 35.61
CA GLN A 116 -58.54 -47.02 35.93
C GLN A 116 -59.72 -46.06 35.84
N ASN A 117 -60.86 -46.51 35.29
CA ASN A 117 -62.07 -45.70 35.24
C ASN A 117 -62.90 -45.85 36.53
N ARG A 118 -63.39 -44.75 37.11
CA ARG A 118 -64.12 -44.78 38.38
C ARG A 118 -65.53 -45.39 38.28
N LYS A 119 -66.11 -45.49 37.08
CA LYS A 119 -67.40 -46.17 36.87
C LYS A 119 -67.28 -47.69 36.98
N ASN A 120 -66.15 -48.26 36.55
CA ASN A 120 -65.83 -49.67 36.65
C ASN A 120 -64.31 -49.81 36.84
N SER A 121 -63.89 -50.07 38.08
CA SER A 121 -62.46 -50.16 38.45
C SER A 121 -61.72 -51.34 37.82
N GLN A 122 -62.43 -52.29 37.19
CA GLN A 122 -61.80 -53.36 36.40
C GLN A 122 -61.35 -52.90 35.00
N MET A 123 -61.86 -51.77 34.51
CA MET A 123 -61.58 -51.25 33.17
C MET A 123 -60.52 -50.14 33.23
N VAL A 124 -59.45 -50.32 32.45
CA VAL A 124 -58.32 -49.41 32.35
C VAL A 124 -58.16 -48.88 30.93
N LEU A 125 -57.47 -47.75 30.77
CA LEU A 125 -57.06 -47.24 29.47
C LEU A 125 -56.02 -48.19 28.85
N ASP A 126 -56.28 -48.62 27.62
CA ASP A 126 -55.47 -49.59 26.89
C ASP A 126 -55.19 -49.07 25.47
N ALA A 127 -53.92 -49.14 25.05
CA ALA A 127 -53.51 -48.91 23.67
C ALA A 127 -53.79 -50.18 22.85
N SER A 128 -54.79 -50.11 21.97
CA SER A 128 -55.29 -51.27 21.24
C SER A 128 -54.18 -51.96 20.44
N VAL A 129 -53.99 -53.26 20.71
CA VAL A 129 -53.07 -54.12 19.95
C VAL A 129 -53.67 -54.50 18.59
N SER A 130 -54.99 -54.63 18.49
CA SER A 130 -55.69 -54.99 17.25
C SER A 130 -55.89 -53.81 16.29
N GLU A 131 -55.90 -52.58 16.81
CA GLU A 131 -56.03 -51.34 16.03
C GLU A 131 -54.94 -50.34 16.45
N PRO A 132 -53.70 -50.42 15.89
CA PRO A 132 -52.58 -49.59 16.29
C PRO A 132 -52.90 -48.09 16.28
N GLY A 133 -52.61 -47.42 17.39
CA GLY A 133 -52.86 -45.99 17.57
C GLY A 133 -54.25 -45.64 18.13
N LYS A 134 -55.11 -46.61 18.40
CA LYS A 134 -56.42 -46.41 19.05
C LYS A 134 -56.33 -46.58 20.56
N ALA A 135 -57.03 -45.73 21.32
CA ALA A 135 -57.17 -45.88 22.78
C ALA A 135 -58.58 -46.41 23.12
N ILE A 136 -58.63 -47.48 23.91
CA ILE A 136 -59.85 -48.18 24.30
C ILE A 136 -59.88 -48.41 25.81
N THR A 137 -61.00 -48.87 26.35
CA THR A 137 -61.05 -49.50 27.66
C THR A 137 -60.91 -51.01 27.57
N TYR A 138 -60.15 -51.61 28.48
CA TYR A 138 -59.98 -53.05 28.58
C TYR A 138 -59.78 -53.49 30.02
N THR A 139 -60.07 -54.76 30.31
CA THR A 139 -59.84 -55.35 31.64
C THR A 139 -58.35 -55.29 31.99
N ALA A 140 -58.01 -54.84 33.20
CA ALA A 140 -56.63 -54.78 33.67
C ALA A 140 -55.93 -56.15 33.54
N HIS A 141 -54.87 -56.22 32.73
CA HIS A 141 -54.02 -57.40 32.56
C HIS A 141 -52.51 -57.09 32.70
N GLY A 142 -52.15 -55.82 32.93
CA GLY A 142 -50.78 -55.40 33.29
C GLY A 142 -49.76 -55.39 32.14
N GLY A 143 -50.23 -55.53 30.90
CA GLY A 143 -49.41 -55.49 29.69
C GLY A 143 -48.81 -54.10 29.44
N ASN A 144 -47.75 -54.01 28.64
CA ASN A 144 -47.07 -52.74 28.35
C ASN A 144 -48.00 -51.71 27.68
N ASN A 145 -49.00 -52.17 26.93
CA ASN A 145 -50.04 -51.36 26.31
C ASN A 145 -51.07 -50.76 27.31
N GLN A 146 -50.99 -51.11 28.60
CA GLN A 146 -51.82 -50.55 29.68
C GLN A 146 -51.02 -49.72 30.68
N ARG A 147 -49.71 -49.58 30.48
CA ARG A 147 -48.82 -48.84 31.38
C ARG A 147 -48.66 -47.42 30.88
N TRP A 148 -49.04 -46.45 31.71
CA TRP A 148 -49.05 -45.03 31.42
C TRP A 148 -48.25 -44.27 32.48
N GLN A 149 -47.44 -43.32 32.01
CA GLN A 149 -46.63 -42.44 32.85
C GLN A 149 -47.04 -40.99 32.60
N LEU A 150 -47.28 -40.25 33.67
CA LEU A 150 -47.46 -38.80 33.62
C LEU A 150 -46.10 -38.13 33.59
N LEU A 151 -45.79 -37.43 32.49
CA LEU A 151 -44.59 -36.60 32.37
C LEU A 151 -44.98 -35.15 32.62
N SER A 152 -44.39 -34.52 33.64
CA SER A 152 -44.53 -33.09 33.95
C SER A 152 -43.67 -32.18 33.07
N THR A 153 -42.81 -32.74 32.23
CA THR A 153 -41.90 -32.03 31.33
C THR A 153 -41.99 -32.60 29.92
N LYS A 154 -41.69 -31.76 28.92
CA LYS A 154 -41.51 -32.15 27.52
C LYS A 154 -40.61 -33.41 27.41
N PRO A 155 -40.93 -34.39 26.55
CA PRO A 155 -40.01 -35.48 26.23
C PRO A 155 -38.67 -34.93 25.70
N PRO A 156 -37.51 -35.43 26.17
CA PRO A 156 -36.21 -34.88 25.76
C PRO A 156 -35.99 -35.01 24.25
N VAL A 157 -35.48 -33.93 23.64
CA VAL A 157 -35.11 -33.85 22.22
C VAL A 157 -33.68 -34.36 22.06
N ASP A 158 -33.44 -35.27 21.12
CA ASP A 158 -32.12 -35.81 20.82
C ASP A 158 -31.40 -34.94 19.78
N PHE A 159 -30.37 -34.23 20.25
CA PHE A 159 -29.49 -33.38 19.44
C PHE A 159 -28.18 -34.07 19.02
N GLY A 160 -27.97 -35.34 19.37
CA GLY A 160 -26.65 -35.99 19.26
C GLY A 160 -26.06 -35.95 17.86
N GLN A 161 -26.84 -36.29 16.82
CA GLN A 161 -26.36 -36.23 15.44
C GLN A 161 -26.17 -34.80 14.92
N LEU A 162 -27.03 -33.86 15.33
CA LEU A 162 -26.91 -32.46 14.97
C LEU A 162 -25.62 -31.87 15.54
N GLN A 163 -25.30 -32.18 16.79
CA GLN A 163 -24.08 -31.72 17.46
C GLN A 163 -22.83 -32.25 16.75
N VAL A 164 -22.81 -33.52 16.33
CA VAL A 164 -21.69 -34.09 15.56
C VAL A 164 -21.45 -33.33 14.25
N ARG A 165 -22.52 -32.95 13.53
CA ARG A 165 -22.41 -32.19 12.27
C ARG A 165 -22.03 -30.73 12.52
N LEU A 166 -22.55 -30.09 13.56
CA LEU A 166 -22.14 -28.75 13.99
C LEU A 166 -20.66 -28.71 14.38
N ASP A 167 -20.15 -29.71 15.07
CA ASP A 167 -18.73 -29.81 15.43
C ASP A 167 -17.86 -29.97 14.19
N GLN A 168 -18.29 -30.76 13.21
CA GLN A 168 -17.61 -30.88 11.91
C GLN A 168 -17.60 -29.54 11.15
N ALA A 169 -18.72 -28.83 11.09
CA ALA A 169 -18.81 -27.53 10.44
C ALA A 169 -17.96 -26.46 11.15
N ASN A 170 -17.98 -26.43 12.49
CA ASN A 170 -17.16 -25.51 13.29
C ASN A 170 -15.66 -25.84 13.17
N LYS A 171 -15.29 -27.11 13.11
CA LYS A 171 -13.91 -27.53 12.83
C LYS A 171 -13.47 -27.06 11.45
N LEU A 172 -14.34 -27.19 10.44
CA LEU A 172 -14.07 -26.70 9.10
C LEU A 172 -13.91 -25.17 9.10
N LEU A 173 -14.82 -24.40 9.71
CA LEU A 173 -14.72 -22.94 9.86
C LEU A 173 -13.44 -22.49 10.57
N LYS A 174 -12.96 -23.23 11.59
CA LYS A 174 -11.68 -22.97 12.26
C LYS A 174 -10.46 -23.25 11.38
N GLN A 175 -10.59 -24.14 10.39
CA GLN A 175 -9.54 -24.52 9.46
C GLN A 175 -9.60 -23.75 8.13
N VAL A 176 -10.67 -23.01 7.88
CA VAL A 176 -10.87 -22.21 6.68
C VAL A 176 -9.87 -21.06 6.64
N ALA A 177 -9.08 -21.04 5.58
CA ALA A 177 -8.43 -19.82 5.13
C ALA A 177 -9.47 -19.00 4.34
N ILE A 178 -9.86 -17.84 4.87
CA ILE A 178 -10.78 -16.91 4.21
C ILE A 178 -9.97 -16.05 3.24
N GLY A 179 -10.40 -16.03 1.98
CA GLY A 179 -9.72 -15.31 0.92
C GLY A 179 -9.54 -16.19 -0.30
N VAL A 180 -8.41 -16.06 -0.95
CA VAL A 180 -8.13 -16.57 -2.31
C VAL A 180 -6.74 -17.23 -2.35
N GLU A 181 -6.17 -17.52 -1.16
CA GLU A 181 -4.91 -18.24 -0.99
C GLU A 181 -5.06 -19.61 -1.65
N ASN A 182 -3.95 -20.27 -1.94
CA ASN A 182 -4.04 -21.67 -2.32
C ASN A 182 -4.82 -22.39 -1.21
N ASN A 183 -5.89 -23.08 -1.58
CA ASN A 183 -6.74 -23.77 -0.63
C ASN A 183 -7.72 -22.88 0.21
N ALA A 184 -7.99 -21.63 -0.19
CA ALA A 184 -8.91 -20.71 0.51
C ALA A 184 -10.31 -20.59 -0.12
N TYR A 185 -11.24 -19.94 0.59
CA TYR A 185 -12.66 -19.75 0.21
C TYR A 185 -13.03 -18.27 0.11
N TYR A 186 -13.89 -17.88 -0.85
CA TYR A 186 -14.30 -16.48 -0.98
C TYR A 186 -15.01 -15.98 0.29
N PRO A 187 -14.81 -14.71 0.70
CA PRO A 187 -15.45 -14.17 1.92
C PRO A 187 -16.96 -14.35 1.96
N ALA A 188 -17.65 -14.15 0.82
CA ALA A 188 -19.10 -14.32 0.74
C ALA A 188 -19.55 -15.77 0.98
N ASP A 189 -18.77 -16.75 0.49
CA ASP A 189 -19.07 -18.18 0.68
C ASP A 189 -18.85 -18.59 2.15
N VAL A 190 -17.83 -18.02 2.81
CA VAL A 190 -17.56 -18.25 4.24
C VAL A 190 -18.60 -17.58 5.13
N GLU A 191 -19.02 -16.36 4.80
CA GLU A 191 -20.07 -15.64 5.53
C GLU A 191 -21.40 -16.36 5.43
N GLU A 192 -21.78 -16.83 4.24
CA GLU A 192 -23.01 -17.63 4.03
C GLU A 192 -22.96 -18.95 4.80
N PHE A 193 -21.82 -19.66 4.76
CA PHE A 193 -21.66 -20.91 5.52
C PHE A 193 -21.62 -20.69 7.04
N SER A 194 -20.96 -19.63 7.51
CA SER A 194 -20.90 -19.28 8.92
C SER A 194 -22.26 -18.84 9.47
N SER A 195 -23.04 -18.08 8.70
CA SER A 195 -24.39 -17.69 9.07
C SER A 195 -25.29 -18.91 9.24
N LEU A 196 -25.24 -19.84 8.29
CA LEU A 196 -26.00 -21.08 8.37
C LEU A 196 -25.61 -21.93 9.60
N VAL A 197 -24.31 -22.03 9.92
CA VAL A 197 -23.83 -22.76 11.10
C VAL A 197 -24.37 -22.13 12.39
N GLU A 198 -24.40 -20.80 12.48
CA GLU A 198 -24.94 -20.11 13.66
C GLU A 198 -26.47 -20.25 13.76
N ASP A 199 -27.19 -20.15 12.64
CA ASP A 199 -28.65 -20.34 12.59
C ASP A 199 -29.04 -21.76 13.05
N VAL A 200 -28.30 -22.79 12.60
CA VAL A 200 -28.54 -24.17 13.00
C VAL A 200 -28.17 -24.41 14.46
N LYS A 201 -27.11 -23.74 14.96
CA LYS A 201 -26.70 -23.83 16.36
C LYS A 201 -27.74 -23.22 17.31
N GLN A 202 -28.44 -22.15 16.92
CA GLN A 202 -29.51 -21.59 17.77
C GLN A 202 -30.66 -22.58 18.04
N LEU A 203 -30.82 -23.65 17.24
CA LEU A 203 -31.80 -24.70 17.49
C LEU A 203 -31.48 -25.56 18.72
N THR A 204 -30.20 -25.68 19.11
CA THR A 204 -29.79 -26.49 20.28
C THR A 204 -30.14 -25.81 21.60
N ASP A 205 -30.22 -24.47 21.59
CA ASP A 205 -30.51 -23.64 22.76
C ASP A 205 -32.00 -23.22 22.82
N ASN A 206 -32.78 -23.58 21.80
CA ASN A 206 -34.20 -23.26 21.74
C ASN A 206 -35.04 -24.34 22.43
N GLU A 207 -35.57 -24.02 23.60
CA GLU A 207 -36.45 -24.90 24.37
C GLU A 207 -37.72 -25.33 23.61
N ALA A 208 -38.12 -24.59 22.56
CA ALA A 208 -39.25 -24.91 21.68
C ALA A 208 -38.91 -25.86 20.52
N SER A 209 -37.64 -26.27 20.35
CA SER A 209 -37.22 -27.18 19.27
C SER A 209 -37.91 -28.55 19.36
N THR A 210 -38.36 -29.10 18.24
CA THR A 210 -38.94 -30.46 18.17
C THR A 210 -37.97 -31.45 17.53
N GLN A 211 -38.13 -32.75 17.76
CA GLN A 211 -37.27 -33.76 17.13
C GLN A 211 -37.29 -33.67 15.60
N SER A 212 -38.46 -33.43 15.00
CA SER A 212 -38.59 -33.25 13.55
C SER A 212 -37.81 -32.03 13.04
N THR A 213 -37.73 -30.96 13.83
CA THR A 213 -36.95 -29.75 13.51
C THR A 213 -35.45 -30.08 13.53
N VAL A 214 -35.01 -30.87 14.51
CA VAL A 214 -33.61 -31.28 14.68
C VAL A 214 -33.14 -32.21 13.56
N ASP A 215 -33.97 -33.16 13.14
CA ASP A 215 -33.63 -34.11 12.07
C ASP A 215 -33.47 -33.40 10.71
N GLN A 216 -34.36 -32.44 10.41
CA GLN A 216 -34.30 -31.62 9.19
C GLN A 216 -33.06 -30.71 9.18
N ALA A 217 -32.75 -30.09 10.32
CA ALA A 217 -31.55 -29.27 10.48
C ALA A 217 -30.27 -30.09 10.27
N THR A 218 -30.24 -31.33 10.78
CA THR A 218 -29.09 -32.26 10.65
C THR A 218 -28.78 -32.57 9.18
N LYS A 219 -29.80 -32.83 8.36
CA LYS A 219 -29.61 -33.09 6.94
C LYS A 219 -29.15 -31.84 6.18
N ALA A 220 -29.70 -30.67 6.51
CA ALA A 220 -29.35 -29.42 5.85
C ALA A 220 -27.88 -29.02 6.10
N ILE A 221 -27.38 -29.18 7.33
CA ILE A 221 -25.99 -28.85 7.66
C ILE A 221 -25.00 -29.83 7.00
N GLU A 222 -25.37 -31.10 6.84
CA GLU A 222 -24.56 -32.11 6.14
C GLU A 222 -24.37 -31.78 4.66
N GLU A 223 -25.44 -31.39 3.96
CA GLU A 223 -25.37 -30.95 2.56
C GLU A 223 -24.53 -29.67 2.41
N ALA A 224 -24.65 -28.72 3.36
CA ALA A 224 -23.89 -27.48 3.35
C ALA A 224 -22.38 -27.68 3.54
N ILE A 225 -21.96 -28.56 4.44
CA ILE A 225 -20.53 -28.91 4.66
C ILE A 225 -19.91 -29.44 3.35
N SER A 226 -20.61 -30.31 2.65
CA SER A 226 -20.16 -30.90 1.39
C SER A 226 -19.97 -29.85 0.29
N LEU A 227 -20.96 -28.97 0.12
CA LEU A 227 -20.92 -27.91 -0.89
C LEU A 227 -19.85 -26.85 -0.58
N PHE A 228 -19.76 -26.42 0.68
CA PHE A 228 -18.77 -25.43 1.10
C PHE A 228 -17.34 -25.95 0.88
N SER A 229 -17.06 -27.22 1.20
CA SER A 229 -15.74 -27.83 1.00
C SER A 229 -15.25 -27.78 -0.45
N ALA A 230 -16.17 -27.81 -1.43
CA ALA A 230 -15.87 -27.82 -2.86
C ALA A 230 -15.54 -26.43 -3.46
N LEU A 231 -15.76 -25.32 -2.74
CA LEU A 231 -15.61 -23.94 -3.24
C LEU A 231 -14.20 -23.35 -3.17
N LYS A 232 -13.23 -24.22 -2.97
CA LYS A 232 -11.83 -23.88 -2.74
C LYS A 232 -11.18 -23.26 -3.98
N ILE A 233 -10.51 -22.12 -3.81
CA ILE A 233 -9.86 -21.38 -4.89
C ILE A 233 -8.45 -21.94 -5.11
N SER A 234 -8.11 -22.22 -6.37
CA SER A 234 -6.82 -22.78 -6.75
C SER A 234 -6.24 -22.06 -7.98
N HIS A 235 -5.27 -21.16 -7.74
CA HIS A 235 -4.50 -20.46 -8.80
C HIS A 235 -3.73 -21.42 -9.71
N LYS A 236 -3.50 -22.67 -9.27
CA LYS A 236 -2.88 -23.72 -10.08
C LYS A 236 -3.69 -24.02 -11.34
N LYS A 237 -5.02 -24.15 -11.23
CA LYS A 237 -5.91 -24.35 -12.39
C LYS A 237 -5.90 -23.15 -13.33
N ASP A 238 -5.79 -21.94 -12.79
CA ASP A 238 -5.70 -20.73 -13.62
C ASP A 238 -4.41 -20.69 -14.42
N LEU A 239 -3.28 -20.99 -13.79
CA LEU A 239 -1.98 -21.06 -14.46
C LEU A 239 -1.93 -22.21 -15.47
N GLU A 240 -2.52 -23.37 -15.16
CA GLU A 240 -2.66 -24.48 -16.11
C GLU A 240 -3.49 -24.07 -17.34
N ALA A 241 -4.56 -23.31 -17.17
CA ALA A 241 -5.36 -22.78 -18.27
C ALA A 241 -4.58 -21.76 -19.11
N LEU A 242 -3.89 -20.82 -18.47
CA LEU A 242 -3.07 -19.80 -19.15
C LEU A 242 -1.90 -20.42 -19.92
N TYR A 243 -1.27 -21.47 -19.37
CA TYR A 243 -0.14 -22.17 -19.97
C TYR A 243 -0.53 -23.42 -20.79
N ARG A 244 -1.81 -23.61 -21.11
CA ARG A 244 -2.26 -24.74 -21.94
C ARG A 244 -1.59 -24.68 -23.32
N ASN A 245 -0.78 -25.69 -23.65
CA ASN A 245 0.04 -25.72 -24.88
C ASN A 245 1.03 -24.55 -25.02
N VAL A 246 1.44 -23.93 -23.90
CA VAL A 246 2.46 -22.88 -23.86
C VAL A 246 3.64 -23.41 -23.08
N GLN A 247 4.78 -23.54 -23.75
CA GLN A 247 6.02 -23.99 -23.11
C GLN A 247 6.81 -22.83 -22.51
N GLN A 248 6.72 -21.64 -23.10
CA GLN A 248 7.46 -20.46 -22.65
C GLN A 248 6.73 -19.17 -23.00
N VAL A 249 7.00 -18.11 -22.25
CA VAL A 249 6.39 -16.80 -22.46
C VAL A 249 7.56 -15.80 -22.57
N GLU A 250 7.72 -15.19 -23.74
CA GLU A 250 8.87 -14.33 -24.08
C GLU A 250 8.42 -12.94 -24.53
N PHE A 251 9.18 -11.91 -24.16
CA PHE A 251 8.89 -10.53 -24.55
C PHE A 251 10.16 -9.77 -24.86
N THR A 252 10.13 -8.96 -25.91
CA THR A 252 11.23 -8.05 -26.24
C THR A 252 11.02 -6.70 -25.57
N GLY A 253 12.00 -6.23 -24.79
CA GLY A 253 11.92 -4.91 -24.18
C GLY A 253 12.94 -4.68 -23.06
N ASN A 254 13.37 -3.43 -22.95
CA ASN A 254 14.15 -2.95 -21.81
C ASN A 254 13.24 -2.37 -20.72
N ASN A 255 13.67 -2.47 -19.46
CA ASN A 255 13.06 -1.76 -18.32
C ASN A 255 11.58 -2.12 -18.05
N ILE A 256 11.26 -3.39 -17.84
CA ILE A 256 9.91 -3.82 -17.47
C ILE A 256 9.59 -3.44 -16.01
N SER A 257 8.40 -2.89 -15.75
CA SER A 257 7.91 -2.60 -14.40
C SER A 257 7.75 -3.87 -13.58
N GLN A 258 8.16 -3.80 -12.32
CA GLN A 258 7.94 -4.87 -11.35
C GLN A 258 6.50 -4.81 -10.79
N LEU A 259 5.81 -5.93 -10.86
CA LEU A 259 4.46 -6.14 -10.34
C LEU A 259 4.49 -7.10 -9.15
N VAL A 260 3.49 -7.04 -8.29
CA VAL A 260 3.32 -7.95 -7.15
C VAL A 260 1.88 -8.45 -7.05
N ALA A 261 1.76 -9.69 -6.60
CA ALA A 261 0.54 -10.22 -6.02
C ALA A 261 0.75 -10.27 -4.50
N PHE A 262 -0.08 -9.56 -3.74
CA PHE A 262 0.19 -9.35 -2.32
C PHE A 262 -0.86 -9.91 -1.38
N ASP A 263 -2.06 -10.14 -1.88
CA ASP A 263 -3.02 -10.95 -1.17
C ASP A 263 -3.43 -12.08 -2.08
N SER A 264 -4.35 -12.82 -1.56
CA SER A 264 -4.86 -13.98 -2.18
C SER A 264 -5.55 -13.73 -3.54
N GLN A 265 -6.13 -12.54 -3.80
CA GLN A 265 -6.86 -12.24 -5.05
C GLN A 265 -5.93 -12.25 -6.24
N GLY A 266 -4.66 -11.90 -6.04
CA GLY A 266 -3.63 -11.86 -7.06
C GLY A 266 -2.73 -13.09 -7.07
N PHE A 267 -2.20 -13.41 -8.24
CA PHE A 267 -1.14 -14.39 -8.44
C PHE A 267 -0.22 -13.97 -9.58
N LEU A 268 1.06 -14.33 -9.47
CA LEU A 268 2.00 -14.07 -10.55
C LEU A 268 1.70 -15.01 -11.72
N VAL A 269 1.59 -14.47 -12.93
CA VAL A 269 1.48 -15.26 -14.16
C VAL A 269 2.85 -15.49 -14.77
N HIS A 270 3.71 -14.48 -14.71
CA HIS A 270 5.08 -14.58 -15.17
C HIS A 270 6.00 -13.74 -14.28
N ALA A 271 7.17 -14.28 -13.93
CA ALA A 271 8.21 -13.63 -13.15
C ALA A 271 9.58 -14.06 -13.67
N LYS A 272 10.54 -13.13 -13.71
CA LYS A 272 11.93 -13.45 -14.05
C LYS A 272 12.61 -14.23 -12.93
N ASP A 273 12.45 -13.73 -11.70
CA ASP A 273 13.03 -14.29 -10.49
C ASP A 273 11.90 -14.52 -9.46
N PRO A 274 11.12 -15.62 -9.58
CA PRO A 274 9.97 -15.88 -8.70
C PRO A 274 10.32 -15.82 -7.21
N GLN A 275 11.56 -16.18 -6.85
CA GLN A 275 12.10 -16.07 -5.48
C GLN A 275 12.03 -14.67 -4.87
N LEU A 276 12.04 -13.61 -5.70
CA LEU A 276 11.92 -12.22 -5.25
C LEU A 276 10.45 -11.79 -5.05
N GLY A 277 9.48 -12.59 -5.47
CA GLY A 277 8.06 -12.23 -5.37
C GLY A 277 7.59 -11.14 -6.33
N PHE A 278 8.38 -10.84 -7.37
CA PHE A 278 8.10 -9.77 -8.34
C PHE A 278 7.81 -10.36 -9.73
N GLY A 279 6.62 -10.07 -10.26
CA GLY A 279 6.20 -10.49 -11.60
C GLY A 279 6.46 -9.44 -12.67
N THR A 280 6.36 -9.87 -13.93
CA THR A 280 6.17 -9.00 -15.11
C THR A 280 4.76 -9.12 -15.70
N ILE A 281 4.03 -10.18 -15.33
CA ILE A 281 2.58 -10.33 -15.57
C ILE A 281 1.96 -10.83 -14.27
N VAL A 282 0.90 -10.15 -13.84
CA VAL A 282 0.15 -10.52 -12.64
C VAL A 282 -1.32 -10.51 -12.98
N ALA A 283 -2.03 -11.51 -12.49
CA ALA A 283 -3.47 -11.64 -12.66
C ALA A 283 -4.13 -11.64 -11.29
N GLY A 284 -5.42 -11.32 -11.26
CA GLY A 284 -6.20 -11.37 -10.04
C GLY A 284 -7.69 -11.22 -10.28
N ARG A 285 -8.45 -11.19 -9.19
CA ARG A 285 -9.91 -11.19 -9.20
C ARG A 285 -10.47 -10.02 -8.41
N LEU A 286 -11.60 -9.50 -8.87
CA LEU A 286 -12.34 -8.46 -8.17
C LEU A 286 -13.84 -8.68 -8.42
N GLY A 287 -14.59 -9.03 -7.37
CA GLY A 287 -15.98 -9.48 -7.52
C GLY A 287 -16.08 -10.68 -8.47
N LYS A 288 -16.94 -10.59 -9.49
CA LYS A 288 -17.14 -11.67 -10.46
C LYS A 288 -16.10 -11.70 -11.59
N GLY A 289 -15.44 -10.57 -11.84
CA GLY A 289 -14.53 -10.34 -12.96
C GLY A 289 -13.06 -10.70 -12.70
N ARG A 290 -12.22 -10.43 -13.69
CA ARG A 290 -10.78 -10.75 -13.69
C ARG A 290 -9.96 -9.55 -14.15
N VAL A 291 -8.75 -9.41 -13.62
CA VAL A 291 -7.83 -8.33 -13.98
C VAL A 291 -6.46 -8.92 -14.31
N VAL A 292 -5.87 -8.48 -15.41
CA VAL A 292 -4.49 -8.83 -15.80
C VAL A 292 -3.71 -7.56 -16.05
N VAL A 293 -2.49 -7.55 -15.52
CA VAL A 293 -1.61 -6.39 -15.57
C VAL A 293 -0.26 -6.80 -16.13
N LEU A 294 0.20 -6.04 -17.12
CA LEU A 294 1.47 -6.20 -17.79
C LEU A 294 2.47 -5.15 -17.31
N GLY A 295 3.74 -5.54 -17.14
CA GLY A 295 4.80 -4.64 -16.68
C GLY A 295 5.25 -3.59 -17.71
N ARG A 296 4.67 -3.62 -18.92
CA ARG A 296 4.89 -2.65 -20.00
C ARG A 296 3.59 -2.35 -20.74
N GLU A 297 3.65 -1.32 -21.58
CA GLU A 297 2.63 -0.93 -22.53
C GLU A 297 2.16 -2.14 -23.33
N ILE A 298 0.84 -2.31 -23.40
CA ILE A 298 0.19 -3.49 -24.00
C ILE A 298 0.70 -3.72 -25.44
N ASN A 299 0.95 -2.66 -26.20
CA ASN A 299 1.46 -2.70 -27.57
C ASN A 299 2.80 -3.43 -27.75
N THR A 300 3.63 -3.44 -26.72
CA THR A 300 4.93 -4.12 -26.71
C THR A 300 4.69 -5.63 -26.63
N TYR A 301 3.66 -6.04 -25.88
CA TYR A 301 3.19 -7.42 -25.81
C TYR A 301 2.45 -7.84 -27.08
N LEU A 302 1.62 -6.97 -27.67
CA LEU A 302 0.87 -7.31 -28.89
C LEU A 302 1.79 -7.71 -30.04
N LYS A 303 2.91 -7.01 -30.25
CA LYS A 303 3.88 -7.38 -31.30
C LYS A 303 4.37 -8.83 -31.17
N ALA A 304 4.71 -9.24 -29.94
CA ALA A 304 5.10 -10.61 -29.61
C ALA A 304 3.93 -11.60 -29.79
N MET A 305 2.72 -11.21 -29.38
CA MET A 305 1.52 -12.05 -29.49
C MET A 305 1.02 -12.22 -30.94
N MET A 306 1.39 -11.33 -31.87
CA MET A 306 0.90 -11.37 -33.26
C MET A 306 1.88 -12.01 -34.25
N ASP A 307 3.05 -12.46 -33.84
CA ASP A 307 4.07 -13.03 -34.73
C ASP A 307 4.16 -14.57 -34.57
N PRO A 308 3.30 -15.35 -35.25
CA PRO A 308 3.30 -16.80 -35.13
C PRO A 308 4.58 -17.45 -35.67
N MET A 309 5.27 -16.80 -36.61
CA MET A 309 6.47 -17.33 -37.25
C MET A 309 7.66 -17.29 -36.30
N THR A 310 7.75 -16.27 -35.45
CA THR A 310 8.87 -16.13 -34.50
C THR A 310 8.50 -16.44 -33.05
N GLN A 311 7.22 -16.34 -32.66
CA GLN A 311 6.76 -16.53 -31.27
C GLN A 311 5.42 -17.29 -31.13
N PRO A 312 5.32 -18.55 -31.57
CA PRO A 312 4.08 -19.33 -31.53
C PRO A 312 3.53 -19.55 -30.10
N ASN A 313 4.41 -19.71 -29.11
CA ASN A 313 3.99 -19.83 -27.71
C ASN A 313 3.30 -18.56 -27.19
N MET A 314 3.75 -17.39 -27.65
CA MET A 314 3.15 -16.11 -27.24
C MET A 314 1.77 -15.91 -27.85
N GLN A 315 1.58 -16.36 -29.09
CA GLN A 315 0.27 -16.37 -29.71
C GLN A 315 -0.70 -17.28 -28.96
N GLN A 316 -0.26 -18.51 -28.64
CA GLN A 316 -1.07 -19.45 -27.87
C GLN A 316 -1.40 -18.93 -26.47
N PHE A 317 -0.43 -18.29 -25.80
CA PHE A 317 -0.63 -17.66 -24.50
C PHE A 317 -1.66 -16.53 -24.56
N ALA A 318 -1.63 -15.69 -25.59
CA ALA A 318 -2.63 -14.64 -25.77
C ALA A 318 -4.04 -15.19 -26.01
N SER A 319 -4.18 -16.26 -26.81
CA SER A 319 -5.47 -16.96 -26.96
C SER A 319 -5.97 -17.50 -25.62
N ASN A 320 -5.13 -18.21 -24.85
CA ASN A 320 -5.49 -18.70 -23.53
C ASN A 320 -5.84 -17.58 -22.54
N LEU A 321 -5.15 -16.44 -22.65
CA LEU A 321 -5.42 -15.25 -21.84
C LEU A 321 -6.80 -14.67 -22.14
N LEU A 322 -7.19 -14.57 -23.42
CA LEU A 322 -8.52 -14.13 -23.83
C LEU A 322 -9.61 -15.11 -23.37
N SER A 323 -9.39 -16.42 -23.54
CA SER A 323 -10.27 -17.46 -23.00
C SER A 323 -10.41 -17.30 -21.48
N TRP A 324 -9.29 -17.18 -20.76
CA TRP A 324 -9.31 -17.06 -19.31
C TRP A 324 -10.01 -15.76 -18.85
N LEU A 325 -9.74 -14.62 -19.47
CA LEU A 325 -10.40 -13.35 -19.10
C LEU A 325 -11.92 -13.42 -19.27
N THR A 326 -12.42 -14.21 -20.23
CA THR A 326 -13.83 -14.20 -20.64
C THR A 326 -14.61 -15.48 -20.29
N ALA A 327 -13.95 -16.51 -19.74
CA ALA A 327 -14.51 -17.85 -19.50
C ALA A 327 -15.81 -17.93 -18.67
N ARG A 328 -16.19 -16.85 -17.97
CA ARG A 328 -17.42 -16.80 -17.14
C ARG A 328 -18.62 -16.18 -17.84
N HIS A 329 -18.45 -15.78 -19.10
CA HIS A 329 -19.50 -15.14 -19.90
C HIS A 329 -20.10 -16.11 -20.91
N SER A 330 -21.38 -15.93 -21.19
CA SER A 330 -22.04 -16.58 -22.34
C SER A 330 -21.41 -16.17 -23.67
N GLN A 331 -20.76 -14.99 -23.71
CA GLN A 331 -19.94 -14.51 -24.81
C GLN A 331 -18.43 -14.67 -24.52
N SER A 332 -18.02 -15.82 -23.98
CA SER A 332 -16.59 -16.11 -23.80
C SER A 332 -15.87 -16.18 -25.15
N TYR A 333 -14.56 -15.94 -25.17
CA TYR A 333 -13.73 -16.02 -26.38
C TYR A 333 -13.91 -17.37 -27.09
N ASP A 334 -13.83 -18.47 -26.35
CA ASP A 334 -13.99 -19.83 -26.89
C ASP A 334 -15.41 -20.04 -27.47
N THR A 335 -16.44 -19.48 -26.84
CA THR A 335 -17.83 -19.56 -27.31
C THR A 335 -18.06 -18.71 -28.56
N VAL A 336 -17.51 -17.50 -28.58
CA VAL A 336 -17.68 -16.55 -29.68
C VAL A 336 -16.99 -17.04 -30.94
N LEU A 337 -15.81 -17.65 -30.84
CA LEU A 337 -15.13 -18.28 -31.97
C LEU A 337 -15.94 -19.42 -32.62
N GLN A 338 -16.90 -19.99 -31.91
CA GLN A 338 -17.82 -21.03 -32.42
C GLN A 338 -19.18 -20.46 -32.88
N SER A 339 -19.42 -19.16 -32.67
CA SER A 339 -20.67 -18.48 -33.04
C SER A 339 -20.65 -18.02 -34.51
N ALA A 340 -21.80 -17.59 -35.03
CA ALA A 340 -21.91 -17.06 -36.39
C ALA A 340 -21.13 -15.75 -36.59
N ASP A 341 -21.05 -14.90 -35.56
CA ASP A 341 -20.34 -13.61 -35.62
C ASP A 341 -18.81 -13.78 -35.54
N GLN A 342 -18.33 -14.86 -34.92
CA GLN A 342 -16.92 -15.21 -34.70
C GLN A 342 -16.04 -14.15 -34.01
N ARG A 343 -16.59 -12.99 -33.58
CA ARG A 343 -15.80 -11.86 -33.07
C ARG A 343 -16.11 -11.43 -31.65
N LEU A 344 -15.11 -11.42 -30.78
CA LEU A 344 -15.23 -10.98 -29.39
C LEU A 344 -15.32 -9.46 -29.31
N LYS A 345 -16.35 -8.91 -28.64
CA LYS A 345 -16.51 -7.47 -28.46
C LYS A 345 -15.67 -6.95 -27.29
N VAL A 346 -14.82 -5.97 -27.54
CA VAL A 346 -13.84 -5.45 -26.57
C VAL A 346 -13.86 -3.92 -26.54
N LEU A 347 -13.85 -3.34 -25.34
CA LEU A 347 -13.66 -1.88 -25.16
C LEU A 347 -12.17 -1.56 -25.18
N VAL A 348 -11.76 -0.50 -25.89
CA VAL A 348 -10.33 -0.13 -26.00
C VAL A 348 -10.15 1.38 -25.86
N GLU A 349 -9.39 1.82 -24.84
CA GLU A 349 -9.15 3.25 -24.57
C GLU A 349 -8.06 3.88 -25.45
N TRP A 350 -7.28 3.07 -26.15
CA TRP A 350 -5.96 3.47 -26.60
C TRP A 350 -5.96 4.18 -27.98
N LYS A 351 -5.44 5.43 -28.01
CA LYS A 351 -5.39 6.34 -29.18
C LYS A 351 -4.71 5.77 -30.44
N ASN A 352 -3.89 4.74 -30.33
CA ASN A 352 -3.13 4.13 -31.44
C ASN A 352 -3.53 2.68 -31.76
N TRP A 353 -4.63 2.16 -31.20
CA TRP A 353 -5.11 0.81 -31.50
C TRP A 353 -5.46 0.64 -32.99
N ARG A 354 -5.84 1.72 -33.67
CA ARG A 354 -6.32 1.76 -35.07
C ARG A 354 -5.37 1.18 -36.13
N ASN A 355 -4.09 0.91 -35.81
CA ASN A 355 -3.08 0.44 -36.77
C ASN A 355 -2.48 -0.94 -36.39
N GLN A 356 -3.20 -1.78 -35.63
CA GLN A 356 -2.71 -3.08 -35.15
C GLN A 356 -3.52 -4.23 -35.80
N LYS A 357 -2.85 -5.28 -36.30
CA LYS A 357 -3.51 -6.51 -36.83
C LYS A 357 -4.12 -7.42 -35.75
N PHE A 358 -4.06 -7.02 -34.48
CA PHE A 358 -4.47 -7.86 -33.34
C PHE A 358 -5.95 -8.25 -33.45
N ASP A 359 -6.79 -7.32 -33.91
CA ASP A 359 -8.23 -7.53 -34.11
C ASP A 359 -8.52 -8.60 -35.16
N GLU A 360 -7.68 -8.72 -36.19
CA GLU A 360 -7.80 -9.76 -37.21
C GLU A 360 -7.27 -11.10 -36.68
N THR A 361 -6.08 -11.10 -36.08
CA THR A 361 -5.42 -12.32 -35.58
C THR A 361 -6.25 -13.06 -34.53
N TYR A 362 -6.92 -12.30 -33.64
CA TYR A 362 -7.71 -12.86 -32.53
C TYR A 362 -9.22 -12.68 -32.73
N GLN A 363 -9.69 -12.27 -33.91
CA GLN A 363 -11.11 -12.11 -34.20
C GLN A 363 -11.82 -11.23 -33.13
N ILE A 364 -11.38 -9.99 -32.97
CA ILE A 364 -11.90 -9.05 -31.96
C ILE A 364 -12.58 -7.87 -32.65
N ASP A 365 -13.79 -7.52 -32.22
CA ASP A 365 -14.44 -6.26 -32.59
C ASP A 365 -14.22 -5.20 -31.51
N THR A 366 -13.61 -4.07 -31.87
CA THR A 366 -13.18 -3.06 -30.91
C THR A 366 -14.07 -1.83 -30.88
N LYS A 367 -14.52 -1.47 -29.68
CA LYS A 367 -15.24 -0.23 -29.41
C LYS A 367 -14.31 0.78 -28.73
N PRO A 368 -13.97 1.91 -29.38
CA PRO A 368 -13.07 2.88 -28.79
C PRO A 368 -13.70 3.63 -27.61
N ILE A 369 -12.93 3.76 -26.54
CA ILE A 369 -13.21 4.63 -25.39
C ILE A 369 -12.24 5.81 -25.45
N THR A 370 -12.77 7.02 -25.29
CA THR A 370 -11.98 8.27 -25.26
C THR A 370 -12.05 8.95 -23.90
N ASN A 371 -13.08 8.64 -23.10
CA ASN A 371 -13.26 9.08 -21.74
C ASN A 371 -14.17 8.08 -21.01
N ILE A 372 -13.66 7.40 -19.99
CA ILE A 372 -14.36 6.32 -19.29
C ILE A 372 -15.60 6.86 -18.60
N SER A 373 -15.47 7.99 -17.87
CA SER A 373 -16.57 8.56 -17.09
C SER A 373 -17.76 8.97 -17.97
N LYS A 374 -17.50 9.63 -19.12
CA LYS A 374 -18.56 10.05 -20.06
C LYS A 374 -19.17 8.89 -20.84
N GLN A 375 -18.47 7.76 -20.91
CA GLN A 375 -18.87 6.59 -21.68
C GLN A 375 -19.20 5.39 -20.77
N ALA A 376 -19.54 5.65 -19.50
CA ALA A 376 -19.80 4.61 -18.50
C ALA A 376 -20.84 3.58 -18.95
N ALA A 377 -21.84 3.98 -19.74
CA ALA A 377 -22.88 3.09 -20.27
C ALA A 377 -22.36 1.97 -21.21
N PHE A 378 -21.17 2.10 -21.79
CA PHE A 378 -20.57 1.03 -22.59
C PHE A 378 -19.92 -0.06 -21.72
N PHE A 379 -19.61 0.22 -20.46
CA PHE A 379 -19.01 -0.73 -19.52
C PHE A 379 -20.07 -1.68 -18.95
N ASP A 380 -20.72 -2.43 -19.84
CA ASP A 380 -21.69 -3.48 -19.56
C ASP A 380 -21.04 -4.84 -19.87
N PRO A 381 -20.74 -5.67 -18.85
CA PRO A 381 -20.00 -6.91 -19.04
C PRO A 381 -20.76 -7.96 -19.84
N THR A 382 -22.08 -7.83 -20.00
CA THR A 382 -22.89 -8.73 -20.83
C THR A 382 -22.74 -8.47 -22.32
N LYS A 383 -22.31 -7.26 -22.69
CA LYS A 383 -22.08 -6.82 -24.07
C LYS A 383 -20.60 -6.76 -24.43
N PHE A 384 -19.79 -6.33 -23.48
CA PHE A 384 -18.34 -6.18 -23.61
C PHE A 384 -17.69 -6.91 -22.44
N PRO A 385 -17.37 -8.21 -22.56
CA PRO A 385 -16.79 -8.99 -21.46
C PRO A 385 -15.35 -8.58 -21.10
N LEU A 386 -14.67 -7.82 -21.97
CA LEU A 386 -13.30 -7.35 -21.77
C LEU A 386 -13.17 -5.85 -22.11
N ALA A 387 -12.43 -5.13 -21.26
CA ALA A 387 -11.93 -3.78 -21.55
C ALA A 387 -10.41 -3.70 -21.41
N ILE A 388 -9.78 -3.06 -22.39
CA ILE A 388 -8.35 -2.78 -22.45
C ILE A 388 -8.15 -1.29 -22.19
N VAL A 389 -7.59 -0.96 -21.03
CA VAL A 389 -7.55 0.42 -20.50
C VAL A 389 -6.15 0.83 -20.06
N ASP A 390 -5.85 2.12 -20.17
CA ASP A 390 -4.59 2.66 -19.66
C ASP A 390 -4.68 2.77 -18.13
N PRO A 391 -3.67 2.29 -17.38
CA PRO A 391 -3.72 2.40 -15.93
C PRO A 391 -3.61 3.84 -15.39
N ARG A 392 -3.30 4.84 -16.24
CA ARG A 392 -3.44 6.28 -15.96
C ARG A 392 -4.88 6.74 -16.14
N ILE A 393 -5.77 6.11 -15.38
CA ILE A 393 -7.19 6.45 -15.30
C ILE A 393 -7.33 7.96 -15.00
N GLU A 394 -8.23 8.63 -15.73
CA GLU A 394 -8.33 10.08 -15.78
C GLU A 394 -8.89 10.72 -14.50
N SER A 395 -9.71 9.98 -13.73
CA SER A 395 -10.34 10.51 -12.53
C SER A 395 -10.81 9.41 -11.55
N PRO A 396 -11.12 9.75 -10.28
CA PRO A 396 -11.76 8.83 -9.34
C PRO A 396 -13.12 8.28 -9.81
N GLU A 397 -13.90 9.07 -10.56
CA GLU A 397 -15.17 8.64 -11.14
C GLU A 397 -14.96 7.55 -12.19
N ALA A 398 -13.96 7.71 -13.07
CA ALA A 398 -13.58 6.70 -14.04
C ALA A 398 -13.11 5.40 -13.35
N GLN A 399 -12.37 5.52 -12.25
CA GLN A 399 -11.99 4.37 -11.43
C GLN A 399 -13.21 3.63 -10.88
N ALA A 400 -14.23 4.36 -10.41
CA ALA A 400 -15.46 3.77 -9.88
C ALA A 400 -16.27 3.03 -10.96
N VAL A 401 -16.30 3.56 -12.20
CA VAL A 401 -16.91 2.89 -13.36
C VAL A 401 -16.21 1.54 -13.62
N LEU A 402 -14.88 1.55 -13.73
CA LEU A 402 -14.11 0.33 -13.96
C LEU A 402 -14.23 -0.68 -12.81
N GLU A 403 -14.25 -0.21 -11.56
CA GLU A 403 -14.45 -1.07 -10.40
C GLU A 403 -15.80 -1.78 -10.44
N THR A 404 -16.87 -1.04 -10.77
CA THR A 404 -18.24 -1.59 -10.87
C THR A 404 -18.31 -2.60 -11.99
N TYR A 405 -17.81 -2.25 -13.17
CA TYR A 405 -17.74 -3.13 -14.33
C TYR A 405 -17.08 -4.47 -14.02
N VAL A 406 -15.93 -4.46 -13.33
CA VAL A 406 -15.23 -5.70 -12.97
C VAL A 406 -15.99 -6.48 -11.91
N LYS A 407 -16.53 -5.82 -10.89
CA LYS A 407 -17.33 -6.48 -9.84
C LYS A 407 -18.53 -7.21 -10.42
N GLU A 408 -19.15 -6.67 -11.46
CA GLU A 408 -20.31 -7.25 -12.15
C GLU A 408 -19.95 -8.37 -13.13
N GLY A 409 -18.67 -8.57 -13.43
CA GLY A 409 -18.18 -9.70 -14.22
C GLY A 409 -17.27 -9.32 -15.37
N GLY A 410 -17.12 -8.03 -15.67
CA GLY A 410 -16.22 -7.55 -16.71
C GLY A 410 -14.76 -7.85 -16.40
N SER A 411 -13.93 -7.91 -17.43
CA SER A 411 -12.50 -8.18 -17.28
C SER A 411 -11.65 -7.02 -17.76
N LEU A 412 -10.52 -6.77 -17.09
CA LEU A 412 -9.58 -5.72 -17.45
C LEU A 412 -8.22 -6.27 -17.86
N LEU A 413 -7.68 -5.71 -18.94
CA LEU A 413 -6.28 -5.85 -19.32
C LEU A 413 -5.61 -4.47 -19.30
N MET A 414 -4.55 -4.34 -18.50
CA MET A 414 -3.79 -3.10 -18.31
C MET A 414 -2.30 -3.33 -18.52
N GLY A 415 -1.55 -2.29 -18.89
CA GLY A 415 -0.09 -2.37 -18.91
C GLY A 415 0.61 -1.05 -19.19
N ASP A 416 1.64 -0.71 -18.40
CA ASP A 416 2.49 0.46 -18.61
C ASP A 416 3.85 0.38 -17.85
N GLN A 417 4.79 1.25 -18.21
CA GLN A 417 6.05 1.51 -17.52
C GLN A 417 5.91 2.55 -16.40
N VAL A 418 5.35 2.13 -15.27
CA VAL A 418 5.05 3.06 -14.17
C VAL A 418 6.27 3.72 -13.52
N TRP A 419 7.48 3.15 -13.68
CA TRP A 419 8.71 3.76 -13.17
C TRP A 419 9.10 5.06 -13.91
N THR A 420 8.51 5.31 -15.09
CA THR A 420 8.67 6.58 -15.82
C THR A 420 7.72 7.66 -15.32
N TRP A 421 6.69 7.27 -14.56
CA TRP A 421 5.68 8.20 -14.07
C TRP A 421 6.30 9.04 -12.94
N LYS A 422 6.23 10.36 -13.07
CA LYS A 422 6.64 11.29 -12.01
C LYS A 422 5.59 11.41 -10.88
N ALA A 423 4.59 10.53 -10.87
CA ALA A 423 3.46 10.54 -9.95
C ALA A 423 3.70 9.63 -8.75
N ASN A 424 3.08 9.97 -7.62
CA ASN A 424 3.02 9.05 -6.48
C ASN A 424 2.08 7.90 -6.83
N LEU A 425 2.64 6.73 -7.18
CA LEU A 425 1.84 5.57 -7.61
C LEU A 425 0.72 5.22 -6.62
N LYS A 426 0.94 5.37 -5.31
CA LYS A 426 -0.06 5.11 -4.26
C LYS A 426 -1.38 5.88 -4.45
N THR A 427 -1.32 7.06 -5.09
CA THR A 427 -2.50 7.92 -5.31
C THR A 427 -3.05 7.83 -6.73
N VAL A 428 -2.44 7.04 -7.62
CA VAL A 428 -2.95 6.88 -8.98
C VAL A 428 -4.20 6.00 -8.95
N PRO A 429 -5.32 6.41 -9.57
CA PRO A 429 -6.57 5.65 -9.48
C PRO A 429 -6.44 4.20 -9.99
N GLY A 430 -5.65 3.95 -11.04
CA GLY A 430 -5.36 2.60 -11.53
C GLY A 430 -4.67 1.71 -10.49
N GLN A 431 -3.69 2.25 -9.76
CA GLN A 431 -3.03 1.53 -8.67
C GLN A 431 -3.98 1.24 -7.50
N GLN A 432 -4.94 2.13 -7.22
CA GLN A 432 -5.96 1.91 -6.18
C GLN A 432 -6.96 0.82 -6.57
N LEU A 433 -7.39 0.80 -7.84
CA LEU A 433 -8.23 -0.26 -8.39
C LEU A 433 -7.55 -1.62 -8.34
N LEU A 434 -6.30 -1.70 -8.82
CA LEU A 434 -5.52 -2.96 -8.79
C LEU A 434 -5.31 -3.48 -7.38
N ALA A 435 -5.10 -2.59 -6.41
CA ALA A 435 -4.93 -3.00 -5.02
C ALA A 435 -6.18 -3.70 -4.46
N LYS A 436 -7.38 -3.40 -4.98
CA LYS A 436 -8.61 -4.14 -4.62
C LYS A 436 -8.67 -5.54 -5.23
N ALA A 437 -7.89 -5.79 -6.30
CA ALA A 437 -7.74 -7.09 -6.95
C ALA A 437 -6.51 -7.88 -6.47
N GLY A 438 -5.84 -7.43 -5.39
CA GLY A 438 -4.65 -8.10 -4.85
C GLY A 438 -3.35 -7.86 -5.62
N ILE A 439 -3.33 -6.87 -6.52
CA ILE A 439 -2.23 -6.58 -7.45
C ILE A 439 -1.67 -5.18 -7.22
N ALA A 440 -0.35 -5.00 -7.34
CA ALA A 440 0.23 -3.66 -7.38
C ALA A 440 1.47 -3.58 -8.26
N TRP A 441 1.75 -2.39 -8.78
CA TRP A 441 3.11 -2.05 -9.18
C TRP A 441 3.92 -1.64 -7.96
N ASN A 442 5.15 -2.15 -7.84
CA ASN A 442 6.04 -1.76 -6.74
C ASN A 442 6.97 -0.60 -7.09
N GLY A 443 6.79 0.04 -8.27
CA GLY A 443 7.61 1.16 -8.77
C GLY A 443 9.06 0.80 -9.16
N GLY A 444 9.42 -0.48 -9.07
CA GLY A 444 10.70 -1.01 -9.52
C GLY A 444 10.73 -1.35 -11.01
N LYS A 445 11.92 -1.66 -11.50
CA LYS A 445 12.12 -2.13 -12.88
C LYS A 445 13.19 -3.21 -13.01
N TYR A 446 13.00 -4.11 -13.96
CA TYR A 446 14.01 -5.04 -14.42
C TYR A 446 14.98 -4.35 -15.38
N LYS A 447 16.25 -4.21 -14.99
CA LYS A 447 17.31 -3.57 -15.81
C LYS A 447 17.93 -4.56 -16.81
N THR A 448 17.14 -5.15 -17.69
CA THR A 448 17.65 -6.13 -18.68
C THR A 448 17.08 -5.90 -20.08
N ASN A 449 17.93 -6.15 -21.10
CA ASN A 449 17.48 -6.57 -22.42
C ASN A 449 16.88 -7.96 -22.25
N LEU A 450 15.56 -8.12 -22.36
CA LEU A 450 14.93 -9.44 -22.33
C LEU A 450 15.20 -10.29 -23.59
N SER A 451 16.21 -9.96 -24.38
CA SER A 451 16.38 -10.55 -25.70
C SER A 451 16.94 -11.96 -25.73
N HIS A 452 17.46 -12.57 -24.64
CA HIS A 452 18.01 -13.93 -24.70
C HIS A 452 18.09 -14.65 -23.33
N GLN A 453 16.99 -14.77 -22.59
CA GLN A 453 16.93 -15.77 -21.51
C GLN A 453 15.63 -16.56 -21.63
N ILE A 454 15.77 -17.72 -22.28
CA ILE A 454 14.78 -18.79 -22.39
C ILE A 454 14.36 -19.16 -20.96
N ALA A 455 13.15 -18.77 -20.57
CA ALA A 455 12.52 -19.34 -19.40
C ALA A 455 11.74 -20.57 -19.87
N SER A 456 12.21 -21.75 -19.48
CA SER A 456 11.37 -22.95 -19.45
C SER A 456 10.06 -22.64 -18.72
N LYS A 457 8.98 -23.36 -19.05
CA LYS A 457 7.67 -23.23 -18.41
C LYS A 457 7.85 -22.98 -16.91
N PRO A 458 7.43 -21.82 -16.38
CA PRO A 458 7.71 -21.46 -15.01
C PRO A 458 7.08 -22.51 -14.09
N ASN A 459 7.80 -22.87 -13.03
CA ASN A 459 7.28 -23.76 -12.02
C ASN A 459 6.02 -23.10 -11.41
N VAL A 460 4.87 -23.72 -11.65
CA VAL A 460 3.56 -23.20 -11.24
C VAL A 460 3.51 -23.01 -9.72
N ASP A 461 4.11 -23.92 -8.96
CA ASP A 461 4.15 -23.83 -7.51
C ASP A 461 5.06 -22.67 -7.04
N GLU A 462 6.16 -22.38 -7.76
CA GLU A 462 7.00 -21.20 -7.46
C GLU A 462 6.28 -19.87 -7.71
N LEU A 463 5.49 -19.77 -8.78
CA LEU A 463 4.70 -18.57 -9.08
C LEU A 463 3.59 -18.34 -8.05
N ILE A 464 2.92 -19.41 -7.62
CA ILE A 464 1.92 -19.36 -6.55
C ILE A 464 2.60 -18.95 -5.24
N ASN A 465 3.76 -19.52 -4.94
CA ASN A 465 4.47 -19.25 -3.70
C ASN A 465 5.19 -17.88 -3.67
N ALA A 466 5.27 -17.21 -4.81
CA ALA A 466 5.86 -15.90 -4.96
C ALA A 466 4.97 -14.74 -4.46
N ASN A 467 3.81 -15.02 -3.87
CA ASN A 467 2.94 -14.02 -3.26
C ASN A 467 3.61 -13.32 -2.04
N ILE A 468 3.35 -12.02 -1.86
CA ILE A 468 3.96 -11.25 -0.76
C ILE A 468 3.64 -11.81 0.63
N ARG A 469 2.43 -12.31 0.90
CA ARG A 469 2.10 -12.92 2.21
C ARG A 469 3.03 -14.07 2.54
N GLN A 470 3.27 -14.95 1.57
CA GLN A 470 4.17 -16.09 1.75
C GLN A 470 5.63 -15.66 1.87
N ARG A 471 6.06 -14.65 1.11
CA ARG A 471 7.40 -14.07 1.26
C ARG A 471 7.61 -13.48 2.65
N LEU A 472 6.62 -12.77 3.20
CA LEU A 472 6.68 -12.25 4.56
C LEU A 472 6.74 -13.36 5.62
N ALA A 473 5.93 -14.42 5.47
CA ALA A 473 5.97 -15.58 6.35
C ALA A 473 7.33 -16.28 6.32
N LEU A 474 7.91 -16.47 5.14
CA LEU A 474 9.25 -17.01 4.96
C LEU A 474 10.32 -16.14 5.64
N LEU A 475 10.28 -14.83 5.45
CA LEU A 475 11.23 -13.91 6.10
C LEU A 475 11.13 -13.97 7.62
N LYS A 476 9.91 -14.08 8.18
CA LYS A 476 9.70 -14.24 9.62
C LYS A 476 10.23 -15.60 10.12
N ALA A 477 10.03 -16.66 9.36
CA ALA A 477 10.54 -18.00 9.70
C ALA A 477 12.08 -18.05 9.68
N ILE A 478 12.72 -17.38 8.71
CA ILE A 478 14.18 -17.24 8.65
C ILE A 478 14.69 -16.46 9.87
N GLU A 479 14.06 -15.32 10.19
CA GLU A 479 14.46 -14.48 11.32
C GLU A 479 14.32 -15.18 12.68
N THR A 480 13.28 -16.00 12.85
CA THR A 480 13.01 -16.75 14.09
C THR A 480 13.76 -18.08 14.18
N GLY A 481 14.56 -18.44 13.16
CA GLY A 481 15.25 -19.73 13.08
C GLY A 481 14.33 -20.93 12.85
N SER A 482 13.03 -20.70 12.57
CA SER A 482 12.04 -21.76 12.32
C SER A 482 12.12 -22.33 10.90
N ALA A 483 12.91 -21.72 10.01
CA ALA A 483 13.24 -22.24 8.69
C ALA A 483 14.73 -22.04 8.38
N THR A 484 15.37 -23.06 7.81
CA THR A 484 16.73 -22.94 7.25
C THR A 484 16.65 -22.22 5.90
N SER A 485 17.44 -21.16 5.73
CA SER A 485 17.42 -20.35 4.51
C SER A 485 18.40 -20.91 3.46
N SER A 486 17.89 -21.34 2.30
CA SER A 486 18.69 -21.50 1.08
C SER A 486 18.89 -20.19 0.31
N ILE A 487 18.27 -19.10 0.76
CA ILE A 487 18.34 -17.77 0.15
C ILE A 487 19.65 -17.08 0.53
N THR A 488 20.38 -16.56 -0.48
CA THR A 488 21.61 -15.81 -0.27
C THR A 488 21.36 -14.45 0.38
N ASN A 489 22.39 -13.90 1.05
CA ASN A 489 22.36 -12.54 1.60
C ASN A 489 22.01 -11.46 0.54
N GLU A 490 22.44 -11.67 -0.71
CA GLU A 490 22.10 -10.76 -1.80
C GLU A 490 20.61 -10.82 -2.13
N THR A 491 20.06 -12.03 -2.33
CA THR A 491 18.63 -12.22 -2.62
C THR A 491 17.76 -11.68 -1.48
N LEU A 492 18.18 -11.86 -0.22
CA LEU A 492 17.48 -11.32 0.94
C LEU A 492 17.42 -9.78 0.93
N SER A 493 18.54 -9.14 0.61
CA SER A 493 18.61 -7.67 0.45
C SER A 493 17.73 -7.18 -0.70
N GLN A 494 17.70 -7.90 -1.82
CA GLN A 494 16.85 -7.54 -2.96
C GLN A 494 15.36 -7.70 -2.64
N LEU A 495 14.97 -8.79 -1.97
CA LEU A 495 13.61 -9.07 -1.54
C LEU A 495 13.11 -8.01 -0.55
N THR A 496 13.84 -7.77 0.54
CA THR A 496 13.48 -6.77 1.57
C THR A 496 13.41 -5.35 0.99
N SER A 497 14.34 -4.97 0.11
CA SER A 497 14.31 -3.68 -0.59
C SER A 497 13.11 -3.55 -1.55
N GLY A 498 12.76 -4.62 -2.26
CA GLY A 498 11.59 -4.64 -3.13
C GLY A 498 10.26 -4.62 -2.38
N LEU A 499 10.16 -5.35 -1.26
CA LEU A 499 9.00 -5.31 -0.36
C LEU A 499 8.81 -3.94 0.29
N SER A 500 9.90 -3.29 0.71
CA SER A 500 9.86 -1.91 1.20
C SER A 500 9.31 -0.95 0.12
N ARG A 501 9.70 -1.13 -1.14
CA ARG A 501 9.10 -0.37 -2.25
C ARG A 501 7.61 -0.70 -2.45
N THR A 502 7.22 -1.96 -2.35
CA THR A 502 5.79 -2.37 -2.38
C THR A 502 4.99 -1.65 -1.31
N PHE A 503 5.45 -1.64 -0.05
CA PHE A 503 4.75 -0.97 1.05
C PHE A 503 4.66 0.54 0.87
N GLN A 504 5.64 1.15 0.17
CA GLN A 504 5.57 2.57 -0.19
C GLN A 504 4.35 2.91 -1.05
N TYR A 505 3.98 2.01 -1.96
CA TYR A 505 2.96 2.25 -2.97
C TYR A 505 1.60 1.63 -2.64
N LEU A 506 1.52 0.78 -1.61
CA LEU A 506 0.26 0.25 -1.12
C LEU A 506 -0.42 1.19 -0.10
N PRO A 507 -1.77 1.18 -0.04
CA PRO A 507 -2.53 1.73 1.09
C PRO A 507 -2.04 1.17 2.43
N GLU A 508 -1.97 2.02 3.45
CA GLU A 508 -1.56 1.62 4.81
C GLU A 508 -2.46 0.52 5.37
N SER A 509 -3.77 0.61 5.13
CA SER A 509 -4.74 -0.42 5.52
C SER A 509 -4.39 -1.79 4.94
N ILE A 510 -3.88 -1.87 3.71
CA ILE A 510 -3.46 -3.12 3.10
C ILE A 510 -2.16 -3.61 3.74
N VAL A 511 -1.16 -2.75 3.89
CA VAL A 511 0.11 -3.10 4.54
C VAL A 511 -0.11 -3.64 5.96
N ASP A 512 -1.03 -3.03 6.70
CA ASP A 512 -1.42 -3.44 8.06
C ASP A 512 -2.14 -4.80 8.13
N THR A 513 -2.66 -5.32 7.01
CA THR A 513 -3.17 -6.70 6.91
C THR A 513 -2.08 -7.70 6.53
N LEU A 514 -0.95 -7.24 5.98
CA LEU A 514 0.18 -8.09 5.58
C LEU A 514 1.14 -8.36 6.74
N LEU A 515 1.21 -7.44 7.71
CA LEU A 515 2.12 -7.52 8.85
C LEU A 515 1.37 -7.96 10.10
N THR A 516 1.73 -9.12 10.67
CA THR A 516 1.08 -9.71 11.85
C THR A 516 1.55 -9.10 13.17
N ASP A 517 2.77 -8.55 13.21
CA ASP A 517 3.36 -7.98 14.43
C ASP A 517 3.48 -6.44 14.39
N LYS A 518 2.55 -5.77 13.68
CA LYS A 518 2.59 -4.32 13.40
C LYS A 518 2.61 -3.38 14.61
N ASN A 519 2.29 -3.90 15.79
CA ASN A 519 2.30 -3.17 17.06
C ASN A 519 3.59 -3.37 17.86
N THR A 520 4.59 -4.07 17.30
CA THR A 520 5.86 -4.33 17.98
C THR A 520 6.63 -3.03 18.15
N MET A 521 7.01 -2.72 19.39
CA MET A 521 7.91 -1.61 19.69
C MET A 521 9.32 -1.95 19.21
N LEU A 522 9.79 -1.25 18.18
CA LEU A 522 11.10 -1.45 17.58
C LEU A 522 12.18 -0.64 18.30
N LYS A 523 13.31 -1.28 18.57
CA LYS A 523 14.50 -0.66 19.15
C LYS A 523 15.56 -0.41 18.08
N TYR A 524 16.26 0.72 18.21
CA TYR A 524 17.35 1.10 17.32
C TYR A 524 18.67 1.22 18.12
N PRO A 525 19.84 0.97 17.50
CA PRO A 525 20.03 0.65 16.09
C PRO A 525 19.60 -0.77 15.71
N LEU A 526 19.02 -0.92 14.51
CA LEU A 526 18.85 -2.23 13.88
C LEU A 526 20.17 -2.63 13.21
N ASN A 527 20.94 -3.49 13.88
CA ASN A 527 22.16 -4.10 13.37
C ASN A 527 21.84 -5.40 12.61
N ASN A 528 22.83 -5.89 11.86
CA ASN A 528 22.77 -7.17 11.13
C ASN A 528 21.45 -7.32 10.37
N LEU A 529 21.15 -6.37 9.50
CA LEU A 529 19.87 -6.30 8.78
C LEU A 529 19.50 -7.66 8.15
N ASN A 530 20.44 -8.35 7.52
CA ASN A 530 20.18 -9.68 6.92
C ASN A 530 19.77 -10.78 7.92
N GLU A 531 20.09 -10.65 9.21
CA GLU A 531 19.59 -11.57 10.26
C GLU A 531 18.18 -11.17 10.73
N LYS A 532 17.72 -9.96 10.39
CA LYS A 532 16.43 -9.37 10.80
C LYS A 532 15.55 -8.94 9.61
N PRO A 533 15.36 -9.78 8.58
CA PRO A 533 14.70 -9.36 7.34
C PRO A 533 13.21 -9.01 7.50
N TYR A 534 12.49 -9.63 8.43
CA TYR A 534 11.09 -9.31 8.71
C TYR A 534 10.98 -8.06 9.58
N THR A 535 11.78 -7.96 10.65
CA THR A 535 11.85 -6.78 11.51
C THR A 535 12.21 -5.51 10.73
N GLN A 536 13.07 -5.60 9.72
CA GLN A 536 13.32 -4.47 8.81
C GLN A 536 12.08 -3.98 8.06
N LEU A 537 11.22 -4.89 7.64
CA LEU A 537 9.99 -4.56 6.92
C LEU A 537 8.93 -3.96 7.85
N LEU A 538 8.86 -4.45 9.11
CA LEU A 538 8.09 -3.79 10.17
C LEU A 538 8.58 -2.35 10.37
N ALA A 539 9.88 -2.17 10.57
CA ALA A 539 10.50 -0.86 10.75
C ALA A 539 10.21 0.10 9.60
N TYR A 540 10.26 -0.40 8.37
CA TYR A 540 9.92 0.40 7.21
C TYR A 540 8.44 0.77 7.18
N ALA A 541 7.53 -0.19 7.36
CA ALA A 541 6.09 0.04 7.35
C ALA A 541 5.70 1.08 8.41
N ASP A 542 6.16 0.88 9.66
CA ASP A 542 5.93 1.79 10.78
C ASP A 542 6.42 3.21 10.47
N SER A 543 7.59 3.34 9.85
CA SER A 543 8.16 4.63 9.45
C SER A 543 7.41 5.36 8.32
N THR A 544 6.52 4.67 7.60
CA THR A 544 5.74 5.24 6.49
C THR A 544 4.28 5.53 6.81
N ARG A 545 3.78 5.11 7.98
CA ARG A 545 2.39 5.38 8.39
C ARG A 545 2.17 6.87 8.58
N LYS A 546 1.08 7.40 8.00
CA LYS A 546 0.73 8.83 8.05
C LYS A 546 -0.12 9.19 9.27
N ASN A 547 -0.87 8.23 9.80
CA ASN A 547 -1.77 8.39 10.93
C ASN A 547 -1.40 7.40 12.04
N LEU A 548 -0.20 7.54 12.57
CA LEU A 548 0.14 6.83 13.80
C LEU A 548 -0.66 7.46 14.95
N THR A 549 -1.43 6.63 15.64
CA THR A 549 -2.07 7.05 16.90
C THR A 549 -0.96 7.30 17.92
N THR A 550 -1.18 8.27 18.80
CA THR A 550 -0.21 8.73 19.80
C THR A 550 0.31 7.62 20.71
N ASN A 551 -0.35 6.46 20.79
CA ASN A 551 -0.07 5.44 21.80
C ASN A 551 0.97 4.38 21.38
N GLN A 552 1.40 4.34 20.11
CA GLN A 552 2.20 3.22 19.59
C GLN A 552 3.71 3.48 19.47
N HIS A 553 4.15 4.75 19.37
CA HIS A 553 5.55 5.10 19.04
C HIS A 553 6.24 6.27 19.79
N PRO A 554 5.67 6.96 20.82
CA PRO A 554 6.37 8.06 21.50
C PRO A 554 7.77 7.66 22.00
N ALA A 555 7.89 6.45 22.57
CA ALA A 555 9.15 5.95 23.10
C ALA A 555 10.23 5.76 22.01
N ALA A 556 9.87 5.24 20.84
CA ALA A 556 10.81 5.04 19.74
C ALA A 556 11.31 6.37 19.14
N GLY A 557 10.45 7.41 19.11
CA GLY A 557 10.87 8.77 18.73
C GLY A 557 11.88 9.36 19.72
N HIS A 558 11.59 9.24 21.02
CA HIS A 558 12.45 9.72 22.11
C HIS A 558 13.81 9.02 22.17
N GLU A 559 13.84 7.69 22.03
CA GLU A 559 15.09 6.91 22.05
C GLU A 559 16.04 7.27 20.89
N VAL A 560 15.50 7.72 19.75
CA VAL A 560 16.27 7.84 18.51
C VAL A 560 16.50 9.29 18.08
N MET A 561 15.44 10.09 18.01
CA MET A 561 15.53 11.50 17.61
C MET A 561 15.78 12.43 18.80
N GLY A 562 15.86 11.88 20.02
CA GLY A 562 16.22 12.57 21.25
C GLY A 562 15.01 12.87 22.13
N ILE A 563 15.28 12.91 23.43
CA ILE A 563 14.28 13.10 24.49
C ILE A 563 14.13 14.59 24.79
N ILE A 564 12.88 15.07 24.86
CA ILE A 564 12.60 16.39 25.43
C ILE A 564 12.60 16.24 26.97
N PRO A 565 13.31 17.08 27.72
CA PRO A 565 13.34 17.00 29.17
C PRO A 565 11.92 16.97 29.79
N PRO A 566 11.66 16.14 30.81
CA PRO A 566 10.39 16.14 31.53
C PRO A 566 10.02 17.54 32.03
N ASN A 567 8.72 17.85 32.11
CA ASN A 567 8.19 19.15 32.54
C ASN A 567 8.59 20.35 31.66
N THR A 568 9.00 20.10 30.41
CA THR A 568 9.22 21.19 29.44
C THR A 568 7.89 21.88 29.13
N PHE A 569 7.83 23.19 29.35
CA PHE A 569 6.66 23.99 29.00
C PHE A 569 6.47 24.07 27.48
N SER A 570 5.23 23.87 27.05
CA SER A 570 4.83 24.14 25.68
C SER A 570 4.65 25.64 25.45
N ILE A 571 4.79 26.06 24.20
CA ILE A 571 4.65 27.44 23.77
C ILE A 571 3.73 27.56 22.56
N ASP A 572 3.09 28.72 22.46
CA ASP A 572 2.34 29.16 21.30
C ASP A 572 3.16 30.21 20.54
N LYS A 573 3.21 30.11 19.21
CA LYS A 573 3.92 31.07 18.36
C LYS A 573 3.14 31.34 17.09
N THR A 574 2.95 32.62 16.78
CA THR A 574 2.36 33.09 15.53
C THR A 574 3.45 33.52 14.56
N LEU A 575 3.34 33.08 13.31
CA LEU A 575 4.29 33.32 12.22
C LEU A 575 3.53 33.85 11.00
N LYS A 576 4.20 34.68 10.21
CA LYS A 576 3.71 35.07 8.88
C LYS A 576 4.28 34.12 7.83
N PHE A 577 3.40 33.57 7.00
CA PHE A 577 3.75 32.78 5.83
C PHE A 577 3.57 33.63 4.58
N ASP A 578 4.65 33.87 3.86
CA ASP A 578 4.69 34.77 2.71
C ASP A 578 4.75 33.98 1.40
N PHE A 579 3.74 34.17 0.54
CA PHE A 579 3.66 33.47 -0.74
C PHE A 579 4.45 34.17 -1.86
N ASN A 580 5.07 35.31 -1.58
CA ASN A 580 5.94 36.03 -2.51
C ASN A 580 7.29 35.32 -2.77
N GLN A 581 7.50 34.15 -2.17
CA GLN A 581 8.74 33.40 -2.28
C GLN A 581 8.72 32.53 -3.55
N VAL A 582 9.58 32.86 -4.51
CA VAL A 582 9.66 32.18 -5.82
C VAL A 582 10.79 31.15 -5.80
N GLN A 583 10.53 29.95 -6.32
CA GLN A 583 11.61 29.01 -6.63
C GLN A 583 12.52 29.62 -7.71
N SER A 584 13.82 29.64 -7.44
CA SER A 584 14.80 30.34 -8.27
C SER A 584 15.24 29.54 -9.51
N ASP A 585 14.27 29.02 -10.28
CA ASP A 585 14.48 28.19 -11.47
C ASP A 585 15.26 28.94 -12.58
N TRP A 586 15.23 30.28 -12.57
CA TRP A 586 16.02 31.12 -13.50
C TRP A 586 17.53 30.94 -13.35
N VAL A 587 18.02 30.43 -12.21
CA VAL A 587 19.45 30.29 -11.93
C VAL A 587 20.05 29.09 -12.68
N ARG A 588 19.24 28.17 -13.21
CA ARG A 588 19.70 26.97 -13.96
C ARG A 588 20.67 26.08 -13.18
N THR A 589 20.32 25.80 -11.94
CA THR A 589 21.08 24.92 -11.07
C THR A 589 20.54 23.50 -11.11
N SER A 590 21.37 22.50 -10.75
CA SER A 590 20.93 21.11 -10.58
C SER A 590 19.81 20.95 -9.53
N ARG A 591 19.82 21.81 -8.50
CA ARG A 591 18.82 21.83 -7.44
C ARG A 591 18.45 23.28 -7.10
N THR A 592 17.15 23.59 -7.05
CA THR A 592 16.64 24.86 -6.54
C THR A 592 16.06 24.67 -5.15
N ALA A 593 16.33 25.62 -4.25
CA ALA A 593 15.79 25.59 -2.90
C ALA A 593 14.28 25.85 -2.92
N PRO A 594 13.43 24.93 -2.42
CA PRO A 594 12.01 25.19 -2.20
C PRO A 594 11.80 26.11 -0.98
N TYR A 595 10.59 26.64 -0.83
CA TYR A 595 10.27 27.45 0.34
C TYR A 595 9.99 26.56 1.56
N TRP A 596 10.96 26.53 2.48
CA TRP A 596 10.84 25.97 3.83
C TRP A 596 11.07 27.05 4.87
N LEU A 597 10.00 27.54 5.48
CA LEU A 597 10.05 28.48 6.59
C LEU A 597 10.37 27.75 7.89
N SER A 598 11.56 28.00 8.45
CA SER A 598 11.95 27.54 9.79
C SER A 598 11.15 28.26 10.86
N THR A 599 10.56 27.51 11.80
CA THR A 599 9.70 28.07 12.85
C THR A 599 10.46 28.33 14.17
N GLY A 600 11.60 27.65 14.37
CA GLY A 600 12.30 27.59 15.66
C GLY A 600 11.54 26.77 16.72
N LEU A 601 10.59 25.93 16.29
CA LEU A 601 9.77 25.09 17.15
C LEU A 601 9.99 23.62 16.83
N TYR A 602 9.73 22.78 17.82
CA TYR A 602 9.82 21.33 17.77
C TYR A 602 8.48 20.70 18.17
N ALA A 603 8.02 19.71 17.42
CA ALA A 603 6.88 18.88 17.77
C ALA A 603 7.37 17.71 18.63
N PRO A 604 6.92 17.57 19.89
CA PRO A 604 7.27 16.41 20.72
C PRO A 604 6.85 15.09 20.08
N ALA A 605 7.62 14.03 20.32
CA ALA A 605 7.35 12.73 19.72
C ALA A 605 6.08 12.11 20.30
N GLY A 606 5.14 11.76 19.43
CA GLY A 606 3.88 11.15 19.83
C GLY A 606 2.84 12.10 20.43
N GLU A 607 3.16 13.37 20.65
CA GLU A 607 2.20 14.38 21.09
C GLU A 607 1.55 15.12 19.90
N SER A 608 0.42 15.77 20.17
CA SER A 608 -0.30 16.57 19.19
C SER A 608 0.05 18.05 19.30
N ILE A 609 0.47 18.65 18.19
CA ILE A 609 0.51 20.12 18.04
C ILE A 609 -0.75 20.59 17.31
N VAL A 610 -1.18 21.82 17.60
CA VAL A 610 -2.31 22.46 16.92
C VAL A 610 -1.80 23.58 16.04
N ILE A 611 -2.18 23.58 14.76
CA ILE A 611 -1.81 24.63 13.81
C ILE A 611 -3.08 25.30 13.31
N ASN A 612 -3.23 26.58 13.64
CA ASN A 612 -4.32 27.43 13.16
C ASN A 612 -3.82 28.28 12.00
N VAL A 613 -4.48 28.16 10.85
CA VAL A 613 -4.15 28.91 9.62
C VAL A 613 -5.24 29.94 9.36
N THR A 614 -4.90 31.22 9.27
CA THR A 614 -5.87 32.25 8.83
C THR A 614 -6.07 32.16 7.31
N SER A 615 -7.20 32.68 6.81
CA SER A 615 -7.36 32.88 5.37
C SER A 615 -6.23 33.78 4.85
N PRO A 616 -5.63 33.48 3.69
CA PRO A 616 -4.66 34.39 3.07
C PRO A 616 -5.31 35.72 2.68
N SER A 617 -4.50 36.79 2.62
CA SER A 617 -4.95 38.16 2.36
C SER A 617 -5.47 38.43 0.94
N ASP A 618 -5.18 37.57 -0.03
CA ASP A 618 -5.62 37.69 -1.42
C ASP A 618 -6.89 36.85 -1.64
N GLN A 619 -7.99 37.53 -2.01
CA GLN A 619 -9.32 36.93 -2.24
C GLN A 619 -9.43 36.20 -3.59
N THR A 620 -8.49 36.37 -4.52
CA THR A 620 -8.47 35.67 -5.82
C THR A 620 -8.08 34.19 -5.73
N LEU A 621 -7.81 33.69 -4.51
CA LEU A 621 -7.79 32.26 -4.17
C LEU A 621 -9.21 31.65 -4.10
N GLU A 622 -10.12 32.23 -4.89
CA GLU A 622 -11.59 32.21 -4.80
C GLU A 622 -12.23 30.86 -5.15
N ASP A 623 -11.43 29.86 -5.55
CA ASP A 623 -11.88 28.48 -5.73
C ASP A 623 -12.05 27.70 -4.42
N GLY A 624 -12.09 28.39 -3.26
CA GLY A 624 -12.47 27.83 -1.96
C GLY A 624 -11.52 26.75 -1.42
N LYS A 625 -10.32 26.60 -2.01
CA LYS A 625 -9.35 25.54 -1.67
C LYS A 625 -8.04 26.14 -1.17
N PRO A 626 -7.81 26.24 0.16
CA PRO A 626 -6.50 26.56 0.73
C PRO A 626 -5.54 25.38 0.57
N SER A 627 -5.04 25.17 -0.64
CA SER A 627 -4.46 23.87 -1.03
C SER A 627 -2.94 23.77 -0.92
N GLN A 628 -2.25 24.82 -0.45
CA GLN A 628 -0.81 24.97 -0.71
C GLN A 628 0.08 25.24 0.52
N ILE A 629 -0.46 25.50 1.71
CA ILE A 629 0.38 25.50 2.92
C ILE A 629 0.46 24.07 3.45
N GLU A 630 1.68 23.62 3.67
CA GLU A 630 1.97 22.31 4.22
C GLU A 630 2.78 22.49 5.50
N VAL A 631 2.50 21.65 6.50
CA VAL A 631 3.44 21.47 7.61
C VAL A 631 4.35 20.32 7.26
N ARG A 632 5.64 20.51 7.48
CA ARG A 632 6.62 19.44 7.54
C ARG A 632 7.12 19.32 8.97
N VAL A 633 7.17 18.09 9.48
CA VAL A 633 7.84 17.80 10.74
C VAL A 633 9.07 16.96 10.45
N ASN A 634 10.18 17.35 11.06
CA ASN A 634 11.51 16.77 10.96
C ASN A 634 12.25 17.10 9.63
N GLY A 635 13.49 17.57 9.73
CA GLY A 635 14.31 18.01 8.60
C GLY A 635 14.93 16.86 7.80
N HIS A 636 15.04 15.66 8.35
CA HIS A 636 15.74 14.52 7.74
C HIS A 636 14.89 13.84 6.65
N THR A 637 15.20 14.10 5.38
CA THR A 637 14.42 13.61 4.22
C THR A 637 14.78 12.20 3.76
N ASP A 638 15.91 11.67 4.22
CA ASP A 638 16.46 10.44 3.69
C ASP A 638 15.63 9.20 4.04
N ASN A 639 15.35 8.40 3.00
CA ASN A 639 14.82 7.04 3.11
C ASN A 639 15.95 6.02 3.01
N ILE A 640 16.39 5.51 4.16
CA ILE A 640 17.54 4.59 4.24
C ILE A 640 17.18 3.12 3.94
N ALA A 641 15.90 2.75 3.89
CA ALA A 641 15.50 1.35 3.66
C ALA A 641 15.68 0.85 2.22
N THR A 642 15.66 1.75 1.25
CA THR A 642 15.76 1.36 -0.18
C THR A 642 17.20 1.22 -0.68
N LYS A 643 18.20 1.30 0.20
CA LYS A 643 19.61 1.46 -0.15
C LYS A 643 20.41 0.20 0.20
N LYS A 644 20.93 -0.47 -0.83
CA LYS A 644 21.62 -1.78 -0.72
C LYS A 644 22.88 -1.79 0.15
N ASN A 645 23.56 -0.65 0.29
CA ASN A 645 24.86 -0.57 0.98
C ASN A 645 24.75 -0.26 2.47
N ILE A 646 23.53 -0.01 2.97
CA ILE A 646 23.31 0.30 4.38
C ILE A 646 23.10 -1.01 5.12
N LYS A 647 24.03 -1.36 6.01
CA LYS A 647 24.01 -2.62 6.80
C LYS A 647 23.45 -2.46 8.21
N LYS A 648 23.21 -1.21 8.63
CA LYS A 648 22.73 -0.83 9.97
C LYS A 648 21.82 0.37 9.84
N TRP A 649 20.66 0.35 10.51
CA TRP A 649 19.80 1.52 10.63
C TRP A 649 19.89 2.08 12.04
N ALA A 650 20.50 3.26 12.20
CA ALA A 650 20.58 3.93 13.51
C ALA A 650 19.27 4.63 13.91
N ARG A 651 18.33 4.78 12.96
CA ARG A 651 17.00 5.37 13.16
C ARG A 651 15.96 4.69 12.27
N PRO A 652 14.65 4.91 12.49
CA PRO A 652 13.62 4.50 11.55
C PRO A 652 13.93 4.97 10.12
N PRO A 653 13.57 4.17 9.08
CA PRO A 653 13.93 4.49 7.71
C PRO A 653 13.51 5.87 7.22
N LYS A 654 12.34 6.33 7.65
CA LYS A 654 11.82 7.67 7.43
C LYS A 654 11.35 8.26 8.75
N VAL A 655 11.81 9.46 9.06
CA VAL A 655 11.45 10.17 10.30
C VAL A 655 10.76 11.51 10.04
N SER A 656 10.65 11.92 8.77
CA SER A 656 9.95 13.13 8.37
C SER A 656 8.69 12.85 7.58
N PHE A 657 7.72 13.73 7.72
CA PHE A 657 6.50 13.73 6.92
C PHE A 657 6.07 15.16 6.57
N THR A 658 5.21 15.26 5.58
CA THR A 658 4.59 16.51 5.14
C THR A 658 3.08 16.30 5.02
N LYS A 659 2.30 17.25 5.55
CA LYS A 659 0.83 17.23 5.53
C LYS A 659 0.30 18.58 5.09
N LYS A 660 -0.70 18.57 4.19
CA LYS A 660 -1.42 19.79 3.80
C LYS A 660 -2.25 20.32 4.97
N LEU A 661 -2.28 21.63 5.14
CA LEU A 661 -3.07 22.31 6.16
C LEU A 661 -4.34 22.88 5.54
N ASN A 662 -5.45 22.77 6.25
CA ASN A 662 -6.69 23.47 5.95
C ASN A 662 -6.70 24.86 6.60
N ILE A 663 -7.52 25.78 6.09
CA ILE A 663 -7.85 27.01 6.84
C ILE A 663 -8.50 26.61 8.17
N GLY A 664 -8.20 27.38 9.21
CA GLY A 664 -8.65 27.12 10.57
C GLY A 664 -7.76 26.09 11.26
N ARG A 665 -8.38 25.25 12.09
CA ARG A 665 -7.69 24.39 13.04
C ARG A 665 -7.23 23.07 12.41
N ASN A 666 -5.95 22.76 12.58
CA ASN A 666 -5.34 21.49 12.17
C ASN A 666 -4.69 20.81 13.37
N ILE A 667 -4.92 19.49 13.53
CA ILE A 667 -4.20 18.67 14.51
C ILE A 667 -3.13 17.87 13.77
N ILE A 668 -1.90 17.97 14.26
CA ILE A 668 -0.73 17.31 13.69
C ILE A 668 -0.10 16.43 14.76
N ASN A 669 0.06 15.15 14.43
CA ASN A 669 0.73 14.16 15.27
C ASN A 669 2.05 13.79 14.60
N ALA A 670 3.15 13.86 15.35
CA ALA A 670 4.48 13.56 14.86
C ALA A 670 5.10 12.41 15.64
N PRO A 671 5.03 11.17 15.15
CA PRO A 671 5.40 9.98 15.92
C PRO A 671 6.86 9.96 16.36
N TYR A 672 7.74 10.48 15.52
CA TYR A 672 9.18 10.60 15.81
C TYR A 672 9.59 12.00 16.29
N GLY A 673 8.61 12.91 16.44
CA GLY A 673 8.86 14.32 16.69
C GLY A 673 9.70 14.98 15.60
N GLY A 674 10.06 16.24 15.82
CA GLY A 674 11.00 16.94 14.94
C GLY A 674 10.77 18.45 14.88
N LEU A 675 11.75 19.14 14.30
CA LEU A 675 11.60 20.55 13.94
C LEU A 675 10.39 20.76 13.03
N ILE A 676 9.65 21.83 13.28
CA ILE A 676 8.45 22.18 12.53
C ILE A 676 8.83 23.18 11.43
N TYR A 677 8.40 22.90 10.21
CA TYR A 677 8.56 23.77 9.05
C TYR A 677 7.20 24.03 8.42
N LEU A 678 7.05 25.24 7.88
CA LEU A 678 5.94 25.56 6.99
C LEU A 678 6.46 25.60 5.56
N THR A 679 5.80 24.88 4.66
CA THR A 679 6.26 24.66 3.29
C THR A 679 5.13 24.91 2.31
N THR A 680 5.46 25.02 1.03
CA THR A 680 4.46 25.06 -0.03
C THR A 680 4.87 24.24 -1.24
N SER A 681 3.88 23.56 -1.84
CA SER A 681 4.03 22.91 -3.14
C SER A 681 3.86 23.89 -4.31
N HIS A 682 3.52 25.15 -4.03
CA HIS A 682 3.44 26.20 -5.03
C HIS A 682 4.83 26.66 -5.48
N LYS A 683 4.96 26.95 -6.78
CA LYS A 683 6.24 27.33 -7.38
C LYS A 683 6.26 28.75 -7.94
N GLN A 684 5.09 29.38 -8.10
CA GLN A 684 4.98 30.70 -8.70
C GLN A 684 4.87 31.78 -7.62
N TYR A 685 5.25 33.00 -8.00
CA TYR A 685 5.06 34.20 -7.20
C TYR A 685 3.57 34.48 -6.94
N ARG A 686 3.20 34.83 -5.70
CA ARG A 686 1.88 35.37 -5.36
C ARG A 686 1.97 36.42 -4.26
N GLN A 687 1.31 37.56 -4.47
CA GLN A 687 1.18 38.61 -3.46
C GLN A 687 0.13 38.27 -2.41
N ALA A 688 0.41 37.25 -1.61
CA ALA A 688 -0.45 36.84 -0.52
C ALA A 688 0.36 36.55 0.75
N GLN A 689 -0.26 36.75 1.91
CA GLN A 689 0.28 36.34 3.20
C GLN A 689 -0.79 35.63 4.02
N ALA A 690 -0.38 34.69 4.86
CA ALA A 690 -1.22 34.05 5.87
C ALA A 690 -0.56 34.13 7.25
N SER A 691 -1.37 34.27 8.30
CA SER A 691 -0.92 34.13 9.67
C SER A 691 -1.13 32.70 10.13
N ILE A 692 -0.12 32.11 10.76
CA ILE A 692 -0.13 30.72 11.22
C ILE A 692 0.26 30.71 12.69
N THR A 693 -0.64 30.21 13.53
CA THR A 693 -0.38 30.03 14.97
C THR A 693 -0.17 28.56 15.26
N ILE A 694 1.01 28.22 15.76
CA ILE A 694 1.38 26.86 16.19
C ILE A 694 1.29 26.84 17.71
N LYS A 695 0.53 25.89 18.26
CA LYS A 695 0.32 25.69 19.69
C LYS A 695 0.83 24.34 20.15
N ASN A 696 1.09 24.22 21.45
CA ASN A 696 1.59 23.02 22.11
C ASN A 696 2.96 22.54 21.56
N ALA A 697 3.76 23.44 21.01
CA ALA A 697 5.09 23.12 20.51
C ALA A 697 6.16 23.45 21.55
N VAL A 698 7.38 22.99 21.33
CA VAL A 698 8.52 23.21 22.23
C VAL A 698 9.55 24.12 21.56
N LYS A 699 10.21 25.00 22.31
CA LYS A 699 11.31 25.83 21.77
C LYS A 699 12.47 24.94 21.30
N ALA A 700 12.95 25.21 20.08
CA ALA A 700 14.17 24.60 19.55
C ALA A 700 15.31 25.61 19.48
N PRO A 701 16.57 25.19 19.68
CA PRO A 701 17.71 26.06 19.39
C PRO A 701 17.63 26.57 17.94
N TYR A 702 17.50 27.87 17.78
CA TYR A 702 17.39 28.51 16.47
C TYR A 702 18.16 29.82 16.49
N PHE A 703 19.35 29.81 15.90
CA PHE A 703 20.15 31.01 15.71
C PHE A 703 19.88 31.61 14.33
N LYS A 704 19.77 32.93 14.22
CA LYS A 704 19.69 33.62 12.93
C LYS A 704 20.66 34.79 12.93
N LEU A 705 21.60 34.74 11.99
CA LEU A 705 22.65 35.75 11.85
C LEU A 705 22.02 37.13 11.58
N GLY A 706 22.43 38.13 12.36
CA GLY A 706 21.90 39.49 12.30
C GLY A 706 20.65 39.72 13.16
N GLU A 707 20.02 38.68 13.71
CA GLU A 707 18.92 38.79 14.67
C GLU A 707 19.32 38.36 16.09
N HIS A 708 20.21 37.36 16.19
CA HIS A 708 20.72 36.84 17.45
C HIS A 708 22.24 37.09 17.58
N THR A 709 22.73 37.16 18.82
CA THR A 709 24.14 37.39 19.17
C THR A 709 24.79 36.16 19.80
N ASN A 710 26.13 36.12 19.83
CA ASN A 710 26.89 35.11 20.59
C ASN A 710 26.48 35.05 22.07
N THR A 711 26.19 36.19 22.70
CA THR A 711 25.74 36.24 24.10
C THR A 711 24.40 35.54 24.30
N GLN A 712 23.39 35.85 23.47
CA GLN A 712 22.07 35.20 23.55
C GLN A 712 22.17 33.71 23.22
N TRP A 713 23.04 33.35 22.27
CA TRP A 713 23.30 31.95 21.94
C TRP A 713 23.82 31.15 23.13
N ASN A 714 24.87 31.66 23.77
CA ASN A 714 25.57 30.97 24.85
C ASN A 714 24.79 30.97 26.17
N SER A 715 24.00 32.01 26.44
CA SER A 715 23.24 32.13 27.69
C SER A 715 21.87 31.42 27.64
N GLU A 716 21.22 31.37 26.47
CA GLU A 716 19.83 30.92 26.38
C GLU A 716 19.58 29.97 25.20
N ILE A 717 19.80 30.41 23.95
CA ILE A 717 19.22 29.76 22.76
C ILE A 717 19.74 28.33 22.58
N LYS A 718 21.04 28.08 22.79
CA LYS A 718 21.62 26.74 22.62
C LYS A 718 21.17 25.73 23.69
N HIS A 719 20.57 26.24 24.77
CA HIS A 719 20.09 25.44 25.89
C HIS A 719 18.61 25.04 25.77
N TYR A 720 17.88 25.59 24.79
CA TYR A 720 16.49 25.24 24.56
C TYR A 720 16.23 23.72 24.47
N PRO A 721 15.08 23.25 24.95
CA PRO A 721 14.85 21.85 25.29
C PRO A 721 14.88 20.88 24.10
N ALA A 722 14.58 21.32 22.88
CA ALA A 722 14.50 20.42 21.73
C ALA A 722 15.85 19.72 21.41
N PRO A 723 15.82 18.44 20.98
CA PRO A 723 17.03 17.65 20.72
C PRO A 723 17.77 18.01 19.41
N TRP A 724 17.16 18.82 18.55
CA TRP A 724 17.73 19.31 17.29
C TRP A 724 17.41 20.79 17.14
N GLY A 725 18.26 21.50 16.41
CA GLY A 725 18.11 22.93 16.16
C GLY A 725 18.77 23.36 14.85
N GLU A 726 18.67 24.65 14.54
CA GLU A 726 19.19 25.21 13.30
C GLU A 726 20.01 26.49 13.50
N ILE A 727 21.03 26.66 12.66
CA ILE A 727 21.77 27.90 12.48
C ILE A 727 21.42 28.46 11.09
N HIS A 728 20.82 29.64 11.05
CA HIS A 728 20.39 30.33 9.83
C HIS A 728 21.36 31.47 9.48
N SER A 729 22.10 31.28 8.39
CA SER A 729 23.22 32.12 7.97
C SER A 729 22.92 32.97 6.72
N GLY A 730 21.66 33.34 6.49
CA GLY A 730 21.21 33.91 5.21
C GLY A 730 20.82 32.80 4.23
N ASN A 731 21.52 32.64 3.11
CA ASN A 731 21.18 31.63 2.08
C ASN A 731 21.61 30.18 2.39
N MET A 732 22.00 29.91 3.65
CA MET A 732 22.31 28.58 4.16
C MET A 732 21.67 28.41 5.55
N ILE A 733 21.04 27.26 5.78
CA ILE A 733 20.55 26.83 7.09
C ILE A 733 21.17 25.47 7.41
N VAL A 734 21.75 25.34 8.60
CA VAL A 734 22.38 24.09 9.04
C VAL A 734 21.59 23.50 10.20
N LEU A 735 21.14 22.26 10.04
CA LEU A 735 20.47 21.48 11.08
C LEU A 735 21.50 20.59 11.78
N LEU A 736 21.60 20.74 13.11
CA LEU A 736 22.51 19.99 13.97
C LEU A 736 21.79 19.43 15.19
N SER A 737 22.33 18.37 15.77
CA SER A 737 21.85 17.85 17.05
C SER A 737 22.16 18.83 18.19
N LYS A 738 21.41 18.77 19.30
CA LYS A 738 21.64 19.62 20.47
C LYS A 738 23.08 19.47 21.01
N GLN A 739 23.61 18.24 21.04
CA GLN A 739 24.98 17.96 21.47
C GLN A 739 26.02 18.65 20.57
N GLN A 740 25.78 18.71 19.26
CA GLN A 740 26.64 19.44 18.33
C GLN A 740 26.53 20.95 18.51
N LEU A 741 25.31 21.47 18.63
CA LEU A 741 25.05 22.91 18.81
C LEU A 741 25.69 23.45 20.09
N GLN A 742 25.67 22.69 21.18
CA GLN A 742 26.27 23.10 22.45
C GLN A 742 27.79 23.31 22.39
N GLN A 743 28.47 22.67 21.42
CA GLN A 743 29.92 22.80 21.20
C GLN A 743 30.28 24.06 20.41
N ILE A 744 29.31 24.78 19.84
CA ILE A 744 29.55 26.01 19.09
C ILE A 744 29.51 27.18 20.06
N GLU A 745 30.67 27.75 20.39
CA GLU A 745 30.78 28.92 21.26
C GLU A 745 30.64 30.22 20.49
N ASP A 746 31.39 30.38 19.39
CA ASP A 746 31.29 31.52 18.47
C ASP A 746 30.37 31.18 17.29
N VAL A 747 29.06 31.27 17.53
CA VAL A 747 28.03 30.96 16.53
C VAL A 747 27.99 32.00 15.42
N GLU A 748 28.37 33.25 15.69
CA GLU A 748 28.42 34.30 14.68
C GLU A 748 29.52 34.04 13.65
N ALA A 749 30.74 33.68 14.08
CA ALA A 749 31.81 33.30 13.16
C ALA A 749 31.43 32.04 12.37
N TYR A 750 30.86 31.03 13.04
CA TYR A 750 30.36 29.82 12.40
C TYR A 750 29.30 30.13 11.32
N ALA A 751 28.32 30.97 11.64
CA ALA A 751 27.27 31.36 10.71
C ALA A 751 27.83 32.18 9.53
N LYS A 752 28.76 33.11 9.79
CA LYS A 752 29.42 33.91 8.75
C LYS A 752 30.22 33.04 7.78
N ALA A 753 30.88 31.97 8.23
CA ALA A 753 31.55 31.04 7.33
C ALA A 753 30.56 30.41 6.33
N TRP A 754 29.44 29.88 6.80
CA TRP A 754 28.39 29.35 5.92
C TRP A 754 27.81 30.38 4.96
N GLN A 755 27.60 31.62 5.43
CA GLN A 755 27.16 32.73 4.58
C GLN A 755 28.18 32.99 3.47
N GLN A 756 29.47 33.04 3.81
CA GLN A 756 30.54 33.27 2.85
C GLN A 756 30.61 32.16 1.80
N LEU A 757 30.45 30.88 2.18
CA LEU A 757 30.38 29.77 1.22
C LEU A 757 29.32 30.04 0.16
N THR A 758 28.10 30.42 0.56
CA THR A 758 27.02 30.71 -0.40
C THR A 758 27.30 31.95 -1.25
N ASN A 759 27.89 32.99 -0.67
CA ASN A 759 28.26 34.21 -1.39
C ASN A 759 29.32 33.91 -2.46
N ASN A 760 30.36 33.14 -2.12
CA ASN A 760 31.39 32.70 -3.05
C ASN A 760 30.77 31.91 -4.22
N THR A 761 29.87 30.96 -3.93
CA THR A 761 29.16 30.22 -4.97
C THR A 761 28.37 31.14 -5.90
N TYR A 762 27.68 32.15 -5.36
CA TYR A 762 26.94 33.12 -6.17
C TYR A 762 27.86 34.00 -7.01
N GLN A 763 29.00 34.40 -6.47
CA GLN A 763 30.02 35.17 -7.19
C GLN A 763 30.58 34.39 -8.37
N LEU A 764 31.01 33.14 -8.18
CA LEU A 764 31.49 32.28 -9.26
C LEU A 764 30.45 32.08 -10.37
N MET A 765 29.16 32.08 -10.00
CA MET A 765 28.08 31.97 -10.97
C MET A 765 27.67 33.30 -11.62
N GLY A 766 28.25 34.43 -11.20
CA GLY A 766 27.94 35.77 -11.70
C GLY A 766 26.59 36.33 -11.20
N LEU A 767 26.09 35.83 -10.07
CA LEU A 767 24.83 36.25 -9.45
C LEU A 767 25.05 37.42 -8.49
N SER A 768 24.06 38.33 -8.42
CA SER A 768 24.04 39.38 -7.41
C SER A 768 22.61 39.80 -7.07
N LYS A 769 22.38 40.22 -5.82
CA LYS A 769 21.08 40.72 -5.35
C LYS A 769 20.60 41.95 -6.11
N HIS A 770 21.53 42.71 -6.70
CA HIS A 770 21.26 43.94 -7.45
C HIS A 770 21.05 43.72 -8.95
N LYS A 771 21.31 42.50 -9.47
CA LYS A 771 21.07 42.19 -10.88
C LYS A 771 19.60 41.79 -11.09
N ALA A 772 19.09 42.06 -12.30
CA ALA A 772 17.80 41.55 -12.73
C ALA A 772 17.85 40.02 -12.96
N ILE A 773 16.67 39.39 -13.02
CA ILE A 773 16.53 38.02 -13.55
C ILE A 773 17.04 38.02 -15.00
N PRO A 774 17.87 37.04 -15.42
CA PRO A 774 18.16 35.75 -14.76
C PRO A 774 19.45 35.72 -13.91
N HIS A 775 20.05 36.85 -13.55
CA HIS A 775 21.30 36.90 -12.75
C HIS A 775 21.09 37.32 -11.29
N LYS A 776 19.84 37.43 -10.84
CA LYS A 776 19.51 37.72 -9.44
C LYS A 776 19.83 36.53 -8.54
N THR A 777 20.45 36.78 -7.38
CA THR A 777 20.67 35.74 -6.37
C THR A 777 19.35 35.15 -5.86
N PRO A 778 19.27 33.83 -5.62
CA PRO A 778 18.17 33.21 -4.88
C PRO A 778 17.93 33.88 -3.52
N THR A 779 16.68 33.98 -3.10
CA THR A 779 16.32 34.42 -1.74
C THR A 779 16.14 33.26 -0.77
N LEU A 780 15.83 32.07 -1.29
CA LEU A 780 15.57 30.89 -0.49
C LEU A 780 16.88 30.20 -0.09
N PRO A 781 17.03 29.78 1.18
CA PRO A 781 18.26 29.18 1.67
C PRO A 781 18.40 27.71 1.26
N ASN A 782 19.63 27.29 0.93
CA ASN A 782 20.02 25.89 0.96
C ASN A 782 19.98 25.36 2.40
N ARG A 783 19.97 24.04 2.52
CA ARG A 783 19.95 23.36 3.81
C ARG A 783 21.02 22.30 3.87
N PHE A 784 21.72 22.22 5.00
CA PHE A 784 22.73 21.19 5.29
C PHE A 784 22.35 20.51 6.61
N HIS A 785 22.04 19.22 6.58
CA HIS A 785 21.51 18.51 7.74
C HIS A 785 22.48 17.41 8.18
N SER A 786 22.84 17.41 9.47
CA SER A 786 23.44 16.27 10.14
C SER A 786 22.41 15.19 10.40
N ASP A 787 22.73 13.91 10.18
CA ASP A 787 21.83 12.76 10.39
C ASP A 787 22.58 11.62 11.11
N LEU A 788 21.84 10.75 11.79
CA LEU A 788 22.33 9.49 12.35
C LEU A 788 22.69 8.46 11.26
N THR A 789 21.96 8.46 10.13
CA THR A 789 22.24 7.58 8.98
C THR A 789 21.79 8.25 7.70
N ILE A 790 22.71 8.41 6.74
CA ILE A 790 22.42 8.95 5.41
C ILE A 790 22.27 7.86 4.36
N SER A 791 21.63 8.20 3.25
CA SER A 791 21.16 7.27 2.23
C SER A 791 22.19 6.95 1.14
N ALA A 792 23.28 7.72 1.07
CA ALA A 792 24.35 7.55 0.08
C ALA A 792 25.66 8.21 0.53
N GLY A 793 26.79 7.63 0.12
CA GLY A 793 28.10 8.27 0.23
C GLY A 793 28.58 8.53 1.68
N TRP A 794 29.64 9.34 1.78
CA TRP A 794 30.09 9.93 3.05
C TRP A 794 29.27 11.19 3.38
N MET A 795 28.89 11.94 2.37
CA MET A 795 27.88 12.99 2.35
C MET A 795 27.15 12.88 1.01
N HIS A 796 26.01 13.56 0.86
CA HIS A 796 25.44 13.74 -0.48
C HIS A 796 24.63 15.04 -0.60
N ALA A 797 24.71 15.61 -1.80
CA ALA A 797 23.97 16.80 -2.20
C ALA A 797 22.46 16.55 -2.35
N GLY A 798 21.71 17.64 -2.41
CA GLY A 798 20.26 17.62 -2.46
C GLY A 798 19.64 18.80 -1.73
N TYR A 799 18.35 18.69 -1.44
CA TYR A 799 17.66 19.59 -0.55
C TYR A 799 16.89 18.79 0.51
N PRO A 800 17.43 18.69 1.73
CA PRO A 800 18.74 19.16 2.21
C PRO A 800 19.95 18.41 1.61
N ILE A 801 21.13 19.00 1.75
CA ILE A 801 22.42 18.32 1.70
C ILE A 801 22.57 17.53 3.01
N MET A 802 23.01 16.27 2.94
CA MET A 802 23.02 15.36 4.10
C MET A 802 24.43 14.92 4.47
N ALA A 803 24.73 14.91 5.76
CA ALA A 803 25.97 14.36 6.32
C ALA A 803 25.71 13.54 7.58
N PRO A 804 26.52 12.50 7.87
CA PRO A 804 26.43 11.77 9.13
C PRO A 804 26.95 12.63 10.29
N LEU A 805 26.55 12.34 11.53
CA LEU A 805 27.14 12.97 12.73
C LEU A 805 28.67 12.89 12.78
N ALA A 806 29.26 11.82 12.21
CA ALA A 806 30.69 11.62 12.13
C ALA A 806 31.43 12.70 11.28
N ALA A 807 30.71 13.46 10.47
CA ALA A 807 31.23 14.62 9.75
C ALA A 807 31.58 15.81 10.66
N LYS A 808 31.07 15.82 11.91
CA LYS A 808 31.38 16.84 12.92
C LYS A 808 31.16 18.27 12.40
N LEU A 809 29.98 18.53 11.85
CA LEU A 809 29.64 19.81 11.22
C LEU A 809 29.61 20.99 12.20
N GLU A 810 29.59 20.75 13.52
CA GLU A 810 29.76 21.78 14.55
C GLU A 810 31.15 22.43 14.53
N LYS A 811 32.16 21.76 13.97
CA LYS A 811 33.51 22.30 13.90
C LYS A 811 33.65 23.28 12.75
N TYR A 812 34.11 24.49 13.07
CA TYR A 812 34.41 25.54 12.09
C TYR A 812 35.32 25.06 10.94
N SER A 813 36.37 24.28 11.25
CA SER A 813 37.30 23.74 10.24
C SER A 813 36.62 22.82 9.21
N ASN A 814 35.54 22.14 9.60
CA ASN A 814 34.80 21.22 8.72
C ASN A 814 33.83 21.97 7.81
N VAL A 815 33.34 23.14 8.23
CA VAL A 815 32.61 24.08 7.35
C VAL A 815 33.50 24.55 6.21
N LEU A 816 34.76 24.84 6.51
CA LEU A 816 35.79 25.22 5.53
C LEU A 816 36.48 24.01 4.89
N GLY A 817 35.89 22.83 5.00
CA GLY A 817 36.44 21.59 4.47
C GLY A 817 35.93 21.26 3.06
N TRP A 818 36.72 20.48 2.32
CA TRP A 818 36.39 20.02 0.97
C TRP A 818 34.99 19.40 0.84
N GLY A 819 34.55 18.63 1.85
CA GLY A 819 33.24 17.99 1.84
C GLY A 819 32.09 19.01 1.75
N ALA A 820 32.08 20.04 2.59
CA ALA A 820 31.05 21.07 2.56
C ALA A 820 31.04 21.82 1.22
N PHE A 821 32.23 22.14 0.67
CA PHE A 821 32.35 22.81 -0.62
C PHE A 821 31.82 21.96 -1.77
N HIS A 822 32.20 20.68 -1.79
CA HIS A 822 31.84 19.71 -2.81
C HIS A 822 30.34 19.48 -2.84
N GLU A 823 29.71 19.18 -1.70
CA GLU A 823 28.27 18.91 -1.67
C GLU A 823 27.42 20.13 -1.99
N LEU A 824 27.85 21.33 -1.57
CA LEU A 824 27.19 22.57 -2.00
C LEU A 824 27.34 22.77 -3.52
N GLY A 825 28.53 22.54 -4.07
CA GLY A 825 28.81 22.68 -5.50
C GLY A 825 27.90 21.83 -6.38
N HIS A 826 27.55 20.61 -5.95
CA HIS A 826 26.64 19.73 -6.69
C HIS A 826 25.26 20.37 -6.93
N ASN A 827 24.74 21.14 -5.96
CA ASN A 827 23.47 21.83 -6.14
C ASN A 827 23.52 22.87 -7.27
N TYR A 828 24.71 23.41 -7.59
CA TYR A 828 24.95 24.52 -8.52
C TYR A 828 25.61 24.13 -9.84
N GLN A 829 25.85 22.84 -10.08
CA GLN A 829 26.29 22.33 -11.38
C GLN A 829 25.28 22.66 -12.49
N GLN A 830 25.77 22.80 -13.72
CA GLN A 830 24.97 23.14 -14.89
C GLN A 830 25.29 22.19 -16.04
N HIS A 831 24.33 21.33 -16.39
CA HIS A 831 24.54 20.19 -17.28
C HIS A 831 24.84 20.58 -18.74
N ASP A 832 24.55 21.82 -19.12
CA ASP A 832 24.65 22.34 -20.49
C ASP A 832 26.07 22.26 -21.08
N TRP A 833 27.11 22.36 -20.25
CA TRP A 833 28.52 22.30 -20.66
C TRP A 833 29.30 21.18 -19.95
N MET A 834 28.62 20.35 -19.15
CA MET A 834 29.23 19.22 -18.46
C MET A 834 29.37 18.04 -19.42
N LEU A 835 30.60 17.63 -19.69
CA LEU A 835 30.86 16.43 -20.49
C LEU A 835 30.21 15.19 -19.81
N PRO A 836 29.72 14.20 -20.58
CA PRO A 836 29.12 13.00 -20.01
C PRO A 836 30.02 12.31 -18.97
N GLY A 837 29.46 11.97 -17.80
CA GLY A 837 30.19 11.30 -16.71
C GLY A 837 31.07 12.23 -15.86
N THR A 838 30.82 13.54 -15.85
CA THR A 838 31.62 14.53 -15.09
C THR A 838 30.91 15.12 -13.86
N THR A 839 29.85 14.47 -13.37
CA THR A 839 29.14 14.91 -12.15
C THR A 839 30.08 15.05 -10.94
N GLU A 840 30.99 14.09 -10.74
CA GLU A 840 32.01 14.13 -9.67
C GLU A 840 33.28 14.92 -10.04
N VAL A 841 33.29 15.57 -11.21
CA VAL A 841 34.41 16.34 -11.72
C VAL A 841 34.10 17.82 -11.62
N THR A 842 33.10 18.32 -12.36
CA THR A 842 32.84 19.76 -12.46
C THR A 842 32.37 20.38 -11.15
N VAL A 843 31.80 19.60 -10.25
CA VAL A 843 31.50 20.02 -8.87
C VAL A 843 32.72 20.59 -8.17
N ASN A 844 33.91 20.05 -8.45
CA ASN A 844 35.14 20.45 -7.80
C ASN A 844 35.70 21.78 -8.33
N LEU A 845 35.12 22.38 -9.38
CA LEU A 845 35.39 23.78 -9.70
C LEU A 845 34.90 24.69 -8.56
N PHE A 846 33.73 24.40 -7.99
CA PHE A 846 33.27 25.11 -6.80
C PHE A 846 34.20 24.85 -5.62
N SER A 847 34.63 23.60 -5.41
CA SER A 847 35.55 23.26 -4.32
C SER A 847 36.88 23.99 -4.42
N LEU A 848 37.50 24.01 -5.61
CA LEU A 848 38.76 24.72 -5.84
C LEU A 848 38.58 26.23 -5.69
N TYR A 849 37.47 26.79 -6.18
CA TYR A 849 37.16 28.21 -5.96
C TYR A 849 37.04 28.54 -4.47
N GLN A 850 36.35 27.72 -3.69
CA GLN A 850 36.26 27.92 -2.25
C GLN A 850 37.63 27.80 -1.57
N GLN A 851 38.48 26.84 -1.96
CA GLN A 851 39.84 26.76 -1.45
C GLN A 851 40.59 28.07 -1.68
N GLU A 852 40.53 28.62 -2.89
CA GLU A 852 41.15 29.91 -3.22
C GLU A 852 40.58 31.07 -2.39
N GLN A 853 39.25 31.19 -2.30
CA GLN A 853 38.60 32.26 -1.51
C GLN A 853 38.89 32.18 0.00
N PHE A 854 39.23 31.00 0.51
CA PHE A 854 39.68 30.79 1.89
C PHE A 854 41.21 30.65 2.03
N SER A 855 41.97 31.02 0.99
CA SER A 855 43.44 30.98 0.96
C SER A 855 44.02 29.61 1.33
N GLN A 856 43.32 28.53 0.96
CA GLN A 856 43.75 27.15 1.10
C GLN A 856 44.50 26.68 -0.16
N PRO A 857 45.49 25.78 -0.03
CA PRO A 857 46.21 25.26 -1.18
C PRO A 857 45.29 24.44 -2.09
N SER A 858 45.41 24.66 -3.40
CA SER A 858 44.70 23.87 -4.42
C SER A 858 45.00 22.39 -4.28
N ARG A 859 43.93 21.59 -4.17
CA ARG A 859 44.06 20.13 -4.08
C ARG A 859 44.73 19.51 -5.31
N LEU A 860 44.51 20.07 -6.50
CA LEU A 860 45.14 19.59 -7.73
C LEU A 860 46.66 19.82 -7.72
N THR A 861 47.11 20.95 -7.17
CA THR A 861 48.53 21.28 -7.03
C THR A 861 49.18 20.36 -6.00
N VAL A 862 48.58 20.23 -4.81
CA VAL A 862 49.10 19.35 -3.73
C VAL A 862 49.22 17.89 -4.22
N GLN A 863 48.26 17.42 -5.02
CA GLN A 863 48.26 16.05 -5.55
C GLN A 863 49.04 15.89 -6.87
N LYS A 864 49.63 16.98 -7.38
CA LYS A 864 50.41 17.03 -8.64
C LYS A 864 49.63 16.50 -9.85
N ASN A 865 48.32 16.80 -9.92
CA ASN A 865 47.47 16.28 -11.00
C ASN A 865 47.82 16.86 -12.37
N TYR A 866 48.28 18.11 -12.46
CA TYR A 866 48.66 18.75 -13.73
C TYR A 866 49.81 18.00 -14.42
N ASP A 867 50.90 17.73 -13.70
CA ASP A 867 52.06 17.00 -14.25
C ASP A 867 51.69 15.56 -14.66
N LYS A 868 50.86 14.89 -13.85
CA LYS A 868 50.34 13.54 -14.17
C LYS A 868 49.55 13.54 -15.47
N VAL A 869 48.64 14.50 -15.62
CA VAL A 869 47.81 14.64 -16.83
C VAL A 869 48.67 14.99 -18.04
N LEU A 870 49.62 15.93 -17.91
CA LEU A 870 50.51 16.29 -19.01
C LEU A 870 51.28 15.08 -19.52
N LYS A 871 51.82 14.26 -18.60
CA LYS A 871 52.49 13.00 -18.95
C LYS A 871 51.56 12.09 -19.75
N MET A 872 50.32 11.88 -19.29
CA MET A 872 49.35 11.04 -20.00
C MET A 872 49.02 11.57 -21.40
N LEU A 873 48.79 12.89 -21.54
CA LEU A 873 48.49 13.51 -22.84
C LEU A 873 49.68 13.45 -23.82
N ASN A 874 50.91 13.39 -23.31
CA ASN A 874 52.12 13.22 -24.12
C ASN A 874 52.35 11.76 -24.53
N GLU A 875 51.86 10.80 -23.75
CA GLU A 875 51.79 9.37 -24.09
C GLU A 875 50.65 9.03 -25.07
N GLY A 876 49.93 10.05 -25.58
CA GLY A 876 48.80 9.85 -26.51
C GLY A 876 47.51 9.39 -25.85
N LYS A 877 47.40 9.41 -24.52
CA LYS A 877 46.15 9.13 -23.79
C LYS A 877 45.22 10.35 -23.85
N GLY A 878 43.93 10.12 -23.98
CA GLY A 878 42.90 11.16 -24.06
C GLY A 878 41.77 11.00 -23.04
N TRP A 879 40.64 11.66 -23.29
CA TRP A 879 39.47 11.72 -22.41
C TRP A 879 38.92 10.34 -22.02
N LYS A 880 38.95 9.39 -22.96
CA LYS A 880 38.48 8.02 -22.73
C LYS A 880 39.43 7.23 -21.82
N ASP A 881 40.72 7.54 -21.82
CA ASP A 881 41.74 6.82 -21.04
C ASP A 881 41.87 7.36 -19.62
N ILE A 882 41.71 8.68 -19.46
CA ILE A 882 41.78 9.35 -18.16
C ILE A 882 40.47 9.06 -17.42
N LYS A 883 40.52 8.28 -16.33
CA LYS A 883 39.33 7.87 -15.56
C LYS A 883 39.11 8.63 -14.25
N GLY A 884 40.17 9.14 -13.63
CA GLY A 884 40.10 9.73 -12.29
C GLY A 884 39.44 11.12 -12.31
N PRO A 885 38.65 11.47 -11.27
CA PRO A 885 37.89 12.71 -11.26
C PRO A 885 38.79 13.95 -11.14
N PHE A 886 39.91 13.86 -10.42
CA PHE A 886 40.86 14.96 -10.26
C PHE A 886 41.69 15.18 -11.53
N GLU A 887 42.10 14.10 -12.21
CA GLU A 887 42.78 14.19 -13.51
C GLU A 887 41.87 14.79 -14.57
N ARG A 888 40.58 14.42 -14.61
CA ARG A 888 39.59 15.05 -15.50
C ARG A 888 39.29 16.50 -15.11
N LEU A 889 39.41 16.85 -13.83
CA LEU A 889 39.20 18.23 -13.37
C LEU A 889 40.27 19.17 -13.92
N VAL A 890 41.49 18.67 -14.18
CA VAL A 890 42.56 19.46 -14.81
C VAL A 890 42.10 20.08 -16.13
N PHE A 891 41.34 19.34 -16.96
CA PHE A 891 40.78 19.88 -18.21
C PHE A 891 39.96 21.16 -17.97
N TYR A 892 39.08 21.11 -16.97
CA TYR A 892 38.24 22.26 -16.64
C TYR A 892 39.05 23.37 -15.95
N HIS A 893 39.93 23.02 -15.01
CA HIS A 893 40.69 24.01 -14.25
C HIS A 893 41.75 24.74 -15.09
N GLN A 894 42.19 24.18 -16.21
CA GLN A 894 43.12 24.88 -17.12
C GLN A 894 42.50 26.13 -17.75
N PHE A 895 41.17 26.20 -17.91
CA PHE A 895 40.50 27.45 -18.28
C PHE A 895 40.65 28.52 -17.18
N VAL A 896 40.60 28.12 -15.91
CA VAL A 896 40.82 29.05 -14.78
C VAL A 896 42.25 29.56 -14.78
N LEU A 897 43.23 28.68 -14.97
CA LEU A 897 44.65 29.08 -14.96
C LEU A 897 45.00 30.00 -16.13
N ALA A 898 44.36 29.83 -17.30
CA ALA A 898 44.62 30.64 -18.49
C ALA A 898 43.85 31.96 -18.51
N TYR A 899 42.62 32.00 -17.98
CA TYR A 899 41.69 33.14 -18.18
C TYR A 899 41.03 33.65 -16.89
N GLY A 900 41.38 33.08 -15.74
CA GLY A 900 40.77 33.35 -14.44
C GLY A 900 39.35 32.77 -14.29
N TRP A 901 38.80 32.89 -13.07
CA TRP A 901 37.44 32.43 -12.74
C TRP A 901 36.32 33.15 -13.51
N ASN A 902 36.63 34.30 -14.12
CA ASN A 902 35.71 35.03 -14.99
C ASN A 902 35.27 34.20 -16.21
N PHE A 903 36.08 33.25 -16.67
CA PHE A 903 35.66 32.30 -17.71
C PHE A 903 34.36 31.58 -17.32
N TYR A 904 34.33 30.96 -16.14
CA TYR A 904 33.15 30.24 -15.67
C TYR A 904 32.01 31.18 -15.31
N THR A 905 32.31 32.33 -14.70
CA THR A 905 31.31 33.38 -14.41
C THR A 905 30.55 33.80 -15.68
N ASN A 906 31.28 33.99 -16.77
CA ASN A 906 30.71 34.34 -18.08
C ASN A 906 29.97 33.15 -18.70
N LEU A 907 30.51 31.93 -18.62
CA LEU A 907 29.86 30.73 -19.14
C LEU A 907 28.49 30.50 -18.49
N TYR A 908 28.43 30.56 -17.16
CA TYR A 908 27.19 30.49 -16.38
C TYR A 908 26.20 31.58 -16.80
N SER A 909 26.66 32.82 -16.92
CA SER A 909 25.81 33.95 -17.29
C SER A 909 25.26 33.81 -18.71
N GLN A 910 26.08 33.43 -19.68
CA GLN A 910 25.67 33.27 -21.06
C GLN A 910 24.70 32.11 -21.25
N THR A 911 24.91 30.99 -20.55
CA THR A 911 23.92 29.91 -20.59
C THR A 911 22.58 30.37 -20.01
N ARG A 912 22.56 31.07 -18.87
CA ARG A 912 21.29 31.61 -18.32
C ARG A 912 20.59 32.54 -19.30
N ASN A 913 21.31 33.44 -19.96
CA ASN A 913 20.78 34.36 -20.95
C ASN A 913 20.15 33.64 -22.14
N LEU A 914 20.84 32.64 -22.68
CA LEU A 914 20.36 31.85 -23.82
C LEU A 914 18.98 31.25 -23.55
N TYR A 915 18.78 30.72 -22.35
CA TYR A 915 17.53 30.10 -21.97
C TYR A 915 16.45 31.07 -21.55
N HIS A 916 16.83 32.22 -20.98
CA HIS A 916 15.88 33.30 -20.75
C HIS A 916 15.30 33.81 -22.09
N GLN A 917 16.13 33.99 -23.11
CA GLN A 917 15.72 34.42 -24.45
C GLN A 917 14.88 33.37 -25.20
N ARG A 918 15.27 32.09 -25.16
CA ARG A 918 14.58 31.00 -25.89
C ARG A 918 13.30 30.51 -25.19
N GLY A 919 13.07 30.93 -23.94
CA GLY A 919 12.13 30.30 -23.04
C GLY A 919 12.67 28.97 -22.49
N PHE A 920 12.56 28.77 -21.17
CA PHE A 920 13.21 27.65 -20.46
C PHE A 920 12.85 26.24 -20.98
N ALA A 921 11.76 26.10 -21.77
CA ALA A 921 11.24 24.84 -22.29
C ALA A 921 11.65 24.49 -23.76
N LYS A 922 12.34 25.38 -24.49
CA LYS A 922 12.50 25.24 -25.96
C LYS A 922 13.93 25.15 -26.52
N ALA A 923 14.99 25.08 -25.70
CA ALA A 923 16.34 24.92 -26.28
C ALA A 923 16.58 23.45 -26.71
N LYS A 924 16.88 23.24 -28.01
CA LYS A 924 17.45 21.96 -28.50
C LYS A 924 18.72 21.66 -27.72
N SER A 925 18.92 20.41 -27.27
CA SER A 925 20.17 20.02 -26.63
C SER A 925 21.29 19.98 -27.66
N GLN A 926 22.18 20.96 -27.62
CA GLN A 926 23.51 20.83 -28.20
C GLN A 926 24.30 19.82 -27.36
N LEU A 927 25.22 19.06 -27.97
CA LEU A 927 26.11 18.20 -27.19
C LEU A 927 26.94 19.08 -26.24
N PRO A 928 27.09 18.72 -24.94
CA PRO A 928 27.78 19.58 -23.98
C PRO A 928 29.22 19.95 -24.38
N ALA A 929 29.92 19.04 -25.05
CA ALA A 929 31.27 19.26 -25.55
C ALA A 929 31.30 20.33 -26.66
N ASP A 930 30.39 20.25 -27.64
CA ASP A 930 30.24 21.24 -28.70
C ASP A 930 29.88 22.62 -28.12
N TYR A 931 28.96 22.64 -27.16
CA TYR A 931 28.54 23.87 -26.49
C TYR A 931 29.70 24.52 -25.73
N LEU A 932 30.48 23.75 -24.96
CA LEU A 932 31.64 24.26 -24.24
C LEU A 932 32.73 24.75 -25.20
N LEU A 933 32.97 24.07 -26.32
CA LEU A 933 33.94 24.53 -27.33
C LEU A 933 33.52 25.88 -27.92
N ILE A 934 32.27 25.98 -28.40
CA ILE A 934 31.76 27.19 -29.06
C ILE A 934 31.68 28.36 -28.09
N MET A 935 31.02 28.18 -26.95
CA MET A 935 30.86 29.23 -25.95
C MET A 935 32.21 29.59 -25.31
N GLY A 936 33.06 28.59 -25.06
CA GLY A 936 34.40 28.82 -24.55
C GLY A 936 35.21 29.71 -25.48
N SER A 937 35.23 29.39 -26.78
CA SER A 937 35.97 30.19 -27.78
C SER A 937 35.42 31.61 -27.90
N GLN A 938 34.10 31.77 -27.79
CA GLN A 938 33.46 33.10 -27.77
C GLN A 938 33.81 33.92 -26.54
N ILE A 939 33.97 33.28 -25.37
CA ILE A 939 34.30 33.93 -24.10
C ILE A 939 35.77 34.33 -24.08
N THR A 940 36.66 33.40 -24.47
CA THR A 940 38.11 33.62 -24.44
C THR A 940 38.60 34.47 -25.61
N LYS A 941 37.80 34.60 -26.68
CA LYS A 941 38.19 35.21 -27.96
C LYS A 941 39.36 34.48 -28.62
N GLU A 942 39.49 33.18 -28.35
CA GLU A 942 40.52 32.32 -28.91
C GLU A 942 39.92 31.03 -29.47
N ASP A 943 40.58 30.43 -30.46
CA ASP A 943 40.18 29.16 -31.05
C ASP A 943 40.62 27.98 -30.16
N LEU A 944 39.66 27.37 -29.46
CA LEU A 944 39.93 26.28 -28.51
C LEU A 944 39.97 24.88 -29.16
N ARG A 945 39.82 24.73 -30.48
CA ARG A 945 39.70 23.40 -31.12
C ARG A 945 40.90 22.50 -30.83
N ARG A 946 42.11 23.06 -30.89
CA ARG A 946 43.36 22.33 -30.60
C ARG A 946 43.42 21.79 -29.18
N TYR A 947 42.81 22.48 -28.22
CA TYR A 947 42.74 22.02 -26.83
C TYR A 947 41.88 20.76 -26.70
N PHE A 948 40.69 20.78 -27.31
CA PHE A 948 39.79 19.63 -27.33
C PHE A 948 40.38 18.43 -28.09
N GLU A 949 41.12 18.68 -29.18
CA GLU A 949 41.86 17.64 -29.92
C GLU A 949 42.96 17.00 -29.06
N LYS A 950 43.76 17.79 -28.34
CA LYS A 950 44.82 17.25 -27.46
C LYS A 950 44.23 16.33 -26.38
N TRP A 951 43.06 16.68 -25.87
CA TRP A 951 42.31 15.86 -24.91
C TRP A 951 41.48 14.74 -25.58
N GLN A 952 41.49 14.62 -26.90
CA GLN A 952 40.71 13.65 -27.69
C GLN A 952 39.21 13.63 -27.29
N ILE A 953 38.64 14.81 -27.09
CA ILE A 953 37.21 14.97 -26.82
C ILE A 953 36.48 15.03 -28.17
N ASN A 954 35.48 14.16 -28.35
CA ASN A 954 34.68 14.15 -29.56
C ASN A 954 33.82 15.41 -29.67
N ILE A 955 33.99 16.12 -30.78
CA ILE A 955 33.27 17.35 -31.16
C ILE A 955 32.71 17.14 -32.57
N SER A 956 31.48 17.61 -32.81
CA SER A 956 30.84 17.55 -34.13
C SER A 956 31.56 18.43 -35.16
N ASP A 957 31.49 18.08 -36.43
CA ASP A 957 32.14 18.86 -37.48
C ASP A 957 31.47 20.22 -37.66
N GLU A 958 30.16 20.32 -37.42
CA GLU A 958 29.42 21.59 -37.40
C GLU A 958 29.98 22.54 -36.33
N ALA A 959 30.26 22.03 -35.13
CA ALA A 959 30.81 22.85 -34.05
C ALA A 959 32.24 23.32 -34.34
N LYS A 960 33.08 22.44 -34.93
CA LYS A 960 34.43 22.82 -35.39
C LYS A 960 34.36 23.90 -36.47
N GLN A 961 33.46 23.75 -37.45
CA GLN A 961 33.28 24.71 -38.53
C GLN A 961 32.78 26.06 -37.99
N GLN A 962 31.85 26.04 -37.04
CA GLN A 962 31.33 27.24 -36.41
C GLN A 962 32.44 28.04 -35.71
N VAL A 963 33.33 27.39 -34.95
CA VAL A 963 34.49 28.07 -34.34
C VAL A 963 35.48 28.55 -35.40
N ALA A 964 35.77 27.75 -36.43
CA ALA A 964 36.65 28.16 -37.52
C ALA A 964 36.18 29.45 -38.22
N GLN A 965 34.87 29.58 -38.43
CA GLN A 965 34.26 30.77 -39.03
C GLN A 965 34.38 32.03 -38.16
N MET A 966 34.62 31.90 -36.85
CA MET A 966 34.86 33.04 -35.96
C MET A 966 36.23 33.71 -36.19
N LYS A 967 37.16 33.04 -36.91
CA LYS A 967 38.50 33.55 -37.24
C LYS A 967 39.27 34.09 -36.02
N LEU A 968 39.16 33.38 -34.90
CA LEU A 968 39.83 33.74 -33.66
C LEU A 968 41.30 33.32 -33.67
N PRO A 969 42.20 34.07 -32.99
CA PRO A 969 43.58 33.63 -32.80
C PRO A 969 43.67 32.35 -31.98
N MET A 970 44.74 31.58 -32.17
CA MET A 970 45.04 30.45 -31.29
C MET A 970 45.58 30.94 -29.94
N PRO A 971 45.35 30.20 -28.83
CA PRO A 971 45.95 30.53 -27.54
C PRO A 971 47.47 30.63 -27.63
N ALA A 972 48.04 31.73 -27.09
CA ALA A 972 49.49 31.98 -27.15
C ALA A 972 50.30 30.89 -26.45
N ILE A 973 49.78 30.35 -25.35
CA ILE A 973 50.33 29.19 -24.65
C ILE A 973 49.31 28.05 -24.77
N PRO A 974 49.72 26.84 -25.19
CA PRO A 974 48.83 25.69 -25.20
C PRO A 974 48.24 25.41 -23.81
N LEU A 975 46.90 25.42 -23.71
CA LEU A 975 46.18 25.35 -22.44
C LEU A 975 46.58 24.13 -21.57
N TRP A 976 46.95 23.01 -22.19
CA TRP A 976 47.34 21.80 -21.46
C TRP A 976 48.66 21.93 -20.68
N LEU A 977 49.42 23.01 -20.86
CA LEU A 977 50.66 23.29 -20.14
C LEU A 977 50.46 24.09 -18.84
N TYR A 978 49.32 24.77 -18.67
CA TYR A 978 49.06 25.57 -17.48
C TYR A 978 48.98 24.70 -16.21
N GLY A 979 49.65 25.15 -15.15
CA GLY A 979 49.71 24.47 -13.83
C GLY A 979 50.78 23.38 -13.72
N THR A 980 51.58 23.19 -14.77
CA THR A 980 52.70 22.23 -14.79
C THR A 980 53.98 22.91 -14.33
N GLN A 981 55.00 22.14 -13.92
CA GLN A 981 56.30 22.71 -13.52
C GLN A 981 56.95 23.61 -14.59
N GLN A 982 56.64 23.37 -15.87
CA GLN A 982 57.16 24.14 -17.00
C GLN A 982 56.51 25.52 -17.14
N TYR A 983 55.29 25.70 -16.63
CA TYR A 983 54.53 26.95 -16.66
C TYR A 983 53.80 27.12 -15.32
N ASN A 984 54.60 27.30 -14.27
CA ASN A 984 54.11 27.64 -12.94
C ASN A 984 53.83 29.15 -12.91
N VAL A 985 52.72 29.55 -13.53
CA VAL A 985 52.21 30.90 -13.34
C VAL A 985 51.64 30.91 -11.93
N ASP A 986 52.29 31.63 -11.01
CA ASP A 986 51.70 31.88 -9.70
C ASP A 986 50.38 32.64 -9.97
N PRO A 987 49.20 32.05 -9.67
CA PRO A 987 47.92 32.64 -10.03
C PRO A 987 47.67 34.01 -9.37
N TYR A 988 48.57 34.46 -8.49
CA TYR A 988 48.50 35.74 -7.77
C TYR A 988 49.39 36.85 -8.35
N THR A 989 49.99 36.68 -9.54
CA THR A 989 50.81 37.71 -10.21
C THR A 989 50.23 38.28 -11.52
N LEU A 990 48.91 38.13 -11.76
CA LEU A 990 48.20 38.79 -12.87
C LEU A 990 47.01 39.63 -12.38
#